data_AF-A0A9E5WDC1-F1
#
_entry.id   AF-A0A9E5WDC1-F1
#
_cell.length_a   1.000
_cell.length_b   1.000
_cell.length_c   1.000
_cell.angle_alpha   90.00
_cell.angle_beta   90.00
_cell.angle_gamma   90.00
#
_symmetry.space_group_name_H-M   'P 1'
#
loop_
_entity.id
_entity.type
_entity.pdbx_description
1 polymer ?
#
loop_
_entity_poly.entity_id
_entity_poly.type
_entity_poly.pdbx_seq_one_letter_code
_entity_poly.pdbx_strand_id
1 'polypeptide(L)'
;MKSKTIRAIIIIFLFFVAISLPRFLTKIPFGNKTRVINLTAKKYGYTPGRIFVNKGDTIIIKPNSKDVTHGFLLDGYPVEFIIKQGGIAYQKYEWTDDDGALHTDWDKVNEIEFVADKPGKFIFRCTRVCGNLHPFMTGELIVAPNTLYHKMVFLSIWVIISLFLWFRVKTPPLKNQGSLINLFDIIPGLKWLFKRRSYQFFLLLPGFIVFYLFIIASLKGTPVGNHNITIIIVWILWWFLLKSVFVPLGGRLWCMICPLPAPAEWISRKAFTAVHFIKNPIKGKHHKYTGLGLDWPKKLRNMWLQNIIFLMMISFGIILITRPVATAIMFLLILGVTLISAFIFRNRVFCLYLCPVGGFLGNYSMASMTALRVIDKDICKKHKNKCCIKGSPDGWGCPWNQYPGTMDRNNLCGLCTECVKTCPENNIGFFLRPFGSDRAVKNYSEMYNILIMLVVAIAFSITMLGPWGFIKEAANITESRHISSFLIYIGLLYTMSLAVFPGIFIFISRLSARLSGYKGDVKPLVLTLSYMLIPVGIFAWIAFSLPSVMVNYSYVLNVLSDPLGYGWNLFGTADFHYNPFHPEIIPLIQGLLLLTGLYFGVNRVNLSLAGLIPDPLKRKKALLLPSLFALGVVNIFLKLYLG
;
A
#
# COMPACT_ATOMS: atom_id res chain seq x y z
N MET A 1 -25.53 0.26 -33.48
CA MET A 1 -24.16 0.85 -33.56
C MET A 1 -24.15 2.35 -33.27
N LYS A 2 -25.05 3.16 -33.84
CA LYS A 2 -25.12 4.63 -33.66
C LYS A 2 -25.00 5.13 -32.20
N SER A 3 -25.67 4.50 -31.22
CA SER A 3 -25.61 4.94 -29.80
C SER A 3 -24.26 4.72 -29.10
N LYS A 4 -23.47 3.70 -29.48
CA LYS A 4 -22.14 3.48 -28.89
C LYS A 4 -21.12 4.50 -29.39
N THR A 5 -21.13 4.77 -30.70
CA THR A 5 -20.26 5.76 -31.34
C THR A 5 -20.50 7.15 -30.79
N ILE A 6 -21.77 7.58 -30.66
CA ILE A 6 -22.12 8.89 -30.07
C ILE A 6 -21.57 9.01 -28.63
N ARG A 7 -21.72 7.98 -27.79
CA ARG A 7 -21.18 8.00 -26.42
C ARG A 7 -19.66 8.06 -26.40
N ALA A 8 -18.98 7.33 -27.29
CA ALA A 8 -17.52 7.40 -27.41
C ALA A 8 -17.07 8.81 -27.78
N ILE A 9 -17.74 9.45 -28.75
CA ILE A 9 -17.46 10.84 -29.14
C ILE A 9 -17.68 11.79 -27.96
N ILE A 10 -18.78 11.66 -27.20
CA ILE A 10 -19.04 12.49 -26.01
C ILE A 10 -17.95 12.28 -24.94
N ILE A 11 -17.54 11.03 -24.69
CA ILE A 11 -16.49 10.72 -23.72
C ILE A 11 -15.17 11.38 -24.13
N ILE A 12 -14.80 11.28 -25.41
CA ILE A 12 -13.59 11.89 -25.96
C ILE A 12 -13.68 13.42 -25.88
N PHE A 13 -14.82 14.02 -26.24
CA PHE A 13 -15.05 15.45 -26.12
C PHE A 13 -14.89 15.92 -24.66
N LEU A 14 -15.55 15.25 -23.71
CA LEU A 14 -15.46 15.57 -22.28
C LEU A 14 -14.03 15.39 -21.73
N PHE A 15 -13.23 14.49 -22.31
CA PHE A 15 -11.82 14.33 -21.95
C PHE A 15 -11.01 15.58 -22.31
N PHE A 16 -11.18 16.07 -23.54
CA PHE A 16 -10.54 17.32 -23.97
C PHE A 16 -11.02 18.52 -23.16
N VAL A 17 -12.30 18.58 -22.79
CA VAL A 17 -12.82 19.60 -21.87
C VAL A 17 -12.15 19.50 -20.51
N ALA A 18 -12.06 18.31 -19.91
CA ALA A 18 -11.44 18.10 -18.61
C ALA A 18 -9.95 18.50 -18.57
N ILE A 19 -9.21 18.32 -19.67
CA ILE A 19 -7.80 18.73 -19.79
C ILE A 19 -7.65 20.24 -20.04
N SER A 20 -8.54 20.82 -20.84
CA SER A 20 -8.38 22.19 -21.35
C SER A 20 -8.98 23.24 -20.42
N LEU A 21 -10.17 22.97 -19.84
CA LEU A 21 -10.90 23.91 -19.00
C LEU A 21 -10.09 24.45 -17.80
N PRO A 22 -9.31 23.62 -17.08
CA PRO A 22 -8.45 24.12 -16.00
C PRO A 22 -7.46 25.19 -16.43
N ARG A 23 -6.98 25.17 -17.69
CA ARG A 23 -6.04 26.18 -18.21
C ARG A 23 -6.69 27.55 -18.38
N PHE A 24 -7.98 27.59 -18.71
CA PHE A 24 -8.71 28.84 -18.89
C PHE A 24 -9.12 29.47 -17.56
N LEU A 25 -9.50 28.64 -16.58
CA LEU A 25 -9.90 29.09 -15.24
C LEU A 25 -8.73 29.59 -14.37
N THR A 26 -7.49 29.42 -14.82
CA THR A 26 -6.28 29.72 -14.04
C THR A 26 -5.43 30.87 -14.59
N LYS A 27 -5.86 31.51 -15.69
CA LYS A 27 -5.24 32.74 -16.19
C LYS A 27 -5.72 33.94 -15.37
N ILE A 28 -5.09 34.17 -14.23
CA ILE A 28 -5.15 35.48 -13.56
C ILE A 28 -3.75 36.07 -13.69
N PRO A 29 -3.55 37.19 -14.39
CA PRO A 29 -2.27 37.87 -14.41
C PRO A 29 -1.98 38.37 -13.01
N PHE A 30 -0.96 37.80 -12.38
CA PHE A 30 -0.40 38.35 -11.15
C PHE A 30 0.85 39.12 -11.54
N GLY A 31 0.96 40.38 -11.10
CA GLY A 31 2.22 41.10 -11.20
C GLY A 31 3.29 40.37 -10.38
N ASN A 32 4.51 40.29 -10.92
CA ASN A 32 5.64 39.70 -10.22
C ASN A 32 5.89 40.52 -8.94
N LYS A 33 5.94 39.86 -7.80
CA LYS A 33 6.24 40.49 -6.51
C LYS A 33 7.43 39.81 -5.87
N THR A 34 8.27 40.62 -5.23
CA THR A 34 9.28 40.10 -4.30
C THR A 34 8.60 39.70 -3.00
N ARG A 35 8.85 38.47 -2.53
CA ARG A 35 8.32 37.94 -1.28
C ARG A 35 9.44 37.50 -0.37
N VAL A 36 9.50 38.11 0.81
CA VAL A 36 10.44 37.72 1.86
C VAL A 36 9.77 36.69 2.78
N ILE A 37 10.42 35.55 2.98
CA ILE A 37 9.91 34.42 3.75
C ILE A 37 10.86 34.12 4.90
N ASN A 38 10.39 34.37 6.13
CA ASN A 38 11.08 33.92 7.34
C ASN A 38 10.83 32.42 7.53
N LEU A 39 11.80 31.60 7.11
CA LEU A 39 11.70 30.15 7.17
C LEU A 39 12.41 29.63 8.42
N THR A 40 11.63 29.22 9.41
CA THR A 40 12.15 28.58 10.61
C THR A 40 12.08 27.06 10.49
N ALA A 41 13.23 26.40 10.54
CA ALA A 41 13.34 24.95 10.69
C ALA A 41 13.33 24.56 12.17
N LYS A 42 12.59 23.50 12.48
CA LYS A 42 12.68 22.75 13.74
C LYS A 42 12.59 21.26 13.42
N LYS A 43 12.94 20.40 14.36
CA LYS A 43 12.74 18.96 14.24
C LYS A 43 11.34 18.67 13.69
N TYR A 44 11.34 17.95 12.56
CA TYR A 44 10.17 17.34 11.94
C TYR A 44 9.24 18.31 11.19
N GLY A 45 9.64 19.57 11.01
CA GLY A 45 8.90 20.47 10.13
C GLY A 45 9.49 21.85 9.96
N TYR A 46 8.92 22.58 9.01
CA TYR A 46 9.26 23.97 8.72
C TYR A 46 8.10 24.90 9.07
N THR A 47 8.40 26.14 9.39
CA THR A 47 7.43 27.22 9.62
C THR A 47 7.82 28.44 8.78
N PRO A 48 7.01 28.86 7.80
CA PRO A 48 5.75 28.24 7.38
C PRO A 48 5.98 26.86 6.72
N GLY A 49 5.11 25.90 6.98
CA GLY A 49 5.17 24.57 6.36
C GLY A 49 4.61 24.56 4.93
N ARG A 50 3.82 25.57 4.55
CA ARG A 50 3.31 25.80 3.20
C ARG A 50 3.57 27.23 2.79
N ILE A 51 4.17 27.41 1.63
CA ILE A 51 4.48 28.70 1.01
C ILE A 51 3.62 28.83 -0.24
N PHE A 52 2.86 29.92 -0.35
CA PHE A 52 2.01 30.22 -1.51
C PHE A 52 2.55 31.44 -2.25
N VAL A 53 2.85 31.27 -3.54
CA VAL A 53 3.41 32.30 -4.41
C VAL A 53 2.77 32.22 -5.80
N ASN A 54 3.01 33.23 -6.63
CA ASN A 54 2.64 33.20 -8.03
C ASN A 54 3.86 32.86 -8.89
N LYS A 55 3.62 32.26 -10.05
CA LYS A 55 4.66 32.07 -11.07
C LYS A 55 5.23 33.44 -11.44
N GLY A 56 6.55 33.58 -11.36
CA GLY A 56 7.27 34.83 -11.63
C GLY A 56 7.55 35.68 -10.39
N ASP A 57 7.04 35.31 -9.20
CA ASP A 57 7.43 35.97 -7.96
C ASP A 57 8.91 35.66 -7.64
N THR A 58 9.64 36.69 -7.21
CA THR A 58 10.99 36.54 -6.63
C THR A 58 10.84 36.19 -5.16
N ILE A 59 11.48 35.12 -4.70
CA ILE A 59 11.40 34.62 -3.33
C ILE A 59 12.74 34.84 -2.66
N ILE A 60 12.71 35.52 -1.52
CA ILE A 60 13.85 35.71 -0.64
C ILE A 60 13.59 34.92 0.65
N ILE A 61 14.35 33.85 0.88
CA ILE A 61 14.26 33.03 2.09
C ILE A 61 15.24 33.58 3.14
N LYS A 62 14.72 33.85 4.34
CA LYS A 62 15.48 34.13 5.56
C LYS A 62 15.47 32.89 6.45
N PRO A 63 16.47 32.00 6.31
CA PRO A 63 16.49 30.75 7.04
C PRO A 63 16.88 30.95 8.51
N ASN A 64 16.22 30.23 9.40
CA ASN A 64 16.58 30.15 10.81
C ASN A 64 16.37 28.72 11.32
N SER A 65 17.21 28.26 12.25
CA SER A 65 17.03 26.99 12.93
C SER A 65 16.80 27.20 14.43
N LYS A 66 15.78 26.54 14.98
CA LYS A 66 15.43 26.62 16.41
C LYS A 66 16.14 25.60 17.30
N ASP A 67 16.69 24.53 16.74
CA ASP A 67 17.09 23.38 17.56
C ASP A 67 18.32 22.60 17.10
N VAL A 68 18.49 22.23 15.83
CA VAL A 68 19.66 21.49 15.34
C VAL A 68 20.03 21.96 13.93
N THR A 69 21.13 21.46 13.37
CA THR A 69 21.43 21.71 11.96
C THR A 69 20.40 21.03 11.06
N HIS A 70 19.79 21.78 10.15
CA HIS A 70 18.86 21.27 9.16
C HIS A 70 19.40 21.50 7.76
N GLY A 71 18.88 20.73 6.81
CA GLY A 71 19.03 21.02 5.39
C GLY A 71 17.75 21.60 4.81
N PHE A 72 17.86 22.10 3.60
CA PHE A 72 16.76 22.50 2.75
C PHE A 72 17.16 22.17 1.31
N LEU A 73 16.36 21.34 0.64
CA LEU A 73 16.44 21.07 -0.78
C LEU A 73 15.03 21.27 -1.35
N LEU A 74 14.89 22.14 -2.34
CA LEU A 74 13.61 22.38 -3.03
C LEU A 74 13.54 21.54 -4.30
N ASP A 75 12.67 20.53 -4.32
CA ASP A 75 12.48 19.64 -5.47
C ASP A 75 12.15 20.48 -6.73
N GLY A 76 12.91 20.30 -7.81
CA GLY A 76 12.69 20.98 -9.10
C GLY A 76 13.29 22.38 -9.25
N TYR A 77 13.95 22.91 -8.21
CA TYR A 77 14.71 24.16 -8.25
C TYR A 77 16.16 23.92 -7.81
N PRO A 78 17.15 24.67 -8.34
CA PRO A 78 18.55 24.55 -7.93
C PRO A 78 18.78 25.30 -6.59
N VAL A 79 17.98 24.99 -5.57
CA VAL A 79 18.02 25.64 -4.26
C VAL A 79 18.27 24.58 -3.21
N GLU A 80 19.52 24.52 -2.76
CA GLU A 80 19.96 23.68 -1.65
C GLU A 80 20.78 24.51 -0.65
N PHE A 81 20.45 24.42 0.64
CA PHE A 81 21.21 25.08 1.69
C PHE A 81 21.14 24.33 3.03
N ILE A 82 22.12 24.58 3.89
CA ILE A 82 22.21 24.08 5.27
C ILE A 82 21.92 25.24 6.22
N ILE A 83 21.14 24.98 7.25
CA ILE A 83 20.77 25.94 8.29
C ILE A 83 21.39 25.46 9.61
N LYS A 84 22.44 26.12 10.09
CA LYS A 84 23.00 25.87 11.42
C LYS A 84 22.19 26.63 12.49
N GLN A 85 22.35 26.23 13.75
CA GLN A 85 21.80 27.00 14.87
C GLN A 85 22.32 28.44 14.86
N GLY A 86 21.49 29.38 15.32
CA GLY A 86 21.86 30.81 15.36
C GLY A 86 21.68 31.56 14.04
N GLY A 87 20.94 31.00 13.07
CA GLY A 87 20.58 31.68 11.82
C GLY A 87 21.67 31.71 10.74
N ILE A 88 22.77 30.97 10.93
CA ILE A 88 23.83 30.87 9.93
C ILE A 88 23.41 29.87 8.85
N ALA A 89 23.31 30.33 7.60
CA ALA A 89 23.04 29.47 6.46
C ALA A 89 24.23 29.33 5.52
N TYR A 90 24.34 28.16 4.91
CA TYR A 90 25.32 27.85 3.87
C TYR A 90 24.59 27.39 2.63
N GLN A 91 24.66 28.13 1.54
CA GLN A 91 24.04 27.77 0.27
C GLN A 91 25.02 26.96 -0.58
N LYS A 92 24.53 25.86 -1.14
CA LYS A 92 25.31 25.04 -2.07
C LYS A 92 25.37 25.74 -3.42
N TYR A 93 26.55 25.78 -4.03
CA TYR A 93 26.73 26.15 -5.41
C TYR A 93 27.54 25.08 -6.13
N GLU A 94 27.29 24.94 -7.44
CA GLU A 94 27.96 23.96 -8.29
C GLU A 94 28.54 24.70 -9.50
N TRP A 95 29.75 24.35 -9.89
CA TRP A 95 30.39 24.87 -11.09
C TRP A 95 31.12 23.75 -11.80
N THR A 96 31.26 23.88 -13.12
CA THR A 96 32.07 22.97 -13.91
C THR A 96 33.40 23.65 -14.19
N ASP A 97 34.51 22.94 -13.98
CA ASP A 97 35.83 23.44 -14.38
C ASP A 97 36.05 23.30 -15.90
N ASP A 98 37.19 23.80 -16.37
CA ASP A 98 37.57 23.75 -17.78
C ASP A 98 37.77 22.32 -18.29
N ASP A 99 38.01 21.35 -17.40
CA ASP A 99 38.16 19.92 -17.69
C ASP A 99 36.80 19.18 -17.72
N GLY A 100 35.70 19.89 -17.49
CA GLY A 100 34.35 19.31 -17.47
C GLY A 100 33.99 18.59 -16.17
N ALA A 101 34.83 18.69 -15.13
CA ALA A 101 34.55 18.13 -13.81
C ALA A 101 33.62 19.06 -13.02
N LEU A 102 32.55 18.48 -12.46
CA LEU A 102 31.60 19.19 -11.62
C LEU A 102 32.14 19.30 -10.19
N HIS A 103 32.28 20.52 -9.70
CA HIS A 103 32.66 20.83 -8.33
C HIS A 103 31.48 21.37 -7.55
N THR A 104 31.50 21.16 -6.24
CA THR A 104 30.44 21.60 -5.32
C THR A 104 31.05 22.22 -4.07
N ASP A 105 30.59 23.40 -3.67
CA ASP A 105 31.04 24.07 -2.44
C ASP A 105 29.90 24.88 -1.79
N TRP A 106 30.17 25.50 -0.63
CA TRP A 106 29.17 26.07 0.27
C TRP A 106 29.50 27.49 0.71
N ASP A 107 28.66 28.46 0.33
CA ASP A 107 28.83 29.86 0.70
C ASP A 107 27.98 30.26 1.91
N LYS A 108 28.58 31.00 2.84
CA LYS A 108 27.85 31.57 3.98
C LYS A 108 26.94 32.72 3.50
N VAL A 109 25.63 32.56 3.67
CA VAL A 109 24.62 33.52 3.21
C VAL A 109 23.66 33.89 4.35
N ASN A 110 23.12 35.11 4.29
CA ASN A 110 22.06 35.57 5.21
C ASN A 110 20.67 35.36 4.61
N GLU A 111 20.56 35.44 3.28
CA GLU A 111 19.31 35.36 2.53
C GLU A 111 19.56 34.54 1.26
N ILE A 112 18.56 33.76 0.84
CA ILE A 112 18.62 32.97 -0.40
C ILE A 112 17.55 33.49 -1.34
N GLU A 113 17.94 33.89 -2.54
CA GLU A 113 17.04 34.44 -3.56
C GLU A 113 16.86 33.47 -4.74
N PHE A 114 15.62 33.28 -5.18
CA PHE A 114 15.32 32.57 -6.43
C PHE A 114 13.96 33.01 -7.00
N VAL A 115 13.75 32.77 -8.30
CA VAL A 115 12.48 33.07 -8.98
C VAL A 115 11.61 31.81 -9.05
N ALA A 116 10.33 31.93 -8.67
CA ALA A 116 9.34 30.85 -8.82
C ALA A 116 8.87 30.74 -10.29
N ASP A 117 9.72 30.20 -11.16
CA ASP A 117 9.50 30.14 -12.60
C ASP A 117 8.59 28.98 -13.05
N LYS A 118 8.38 27.96 -12.20
CA LYS A 118 7.59 26.77 -12.53
C LYS A 118 6.28 26.72 -11.74
N PRO A 119 5.10 26.59 -12.39
CA PRO A 119 3.83 26.46 -11.70
C PRO A 119 3.62 25.04 -11.15
N GLY A 120 2.89 24.92 -10.04
CA GLY A 120 2.56 23.63 -9.43
C GLY A 120 2.90 23.56 -7.96
N LYS A 121 2.93 22.34 -7.43
CA LYS A 121 3.33 22.05 -6.06
C LYS A 121 4.70 21.39 -6.07
N PHE A 122 5.62 21.96 -5.30
CA PHE A 122 6.97 21.46 -5.08
C PHE A 122 7.15 21.16 -3.61
N ILE A 123 7.95 20.15 -3.30
CA ILE A 123 8.25 19.77 -1.92
C ILE A 123 9.66 20.25 -1.61
N PHE A 124 9.85 20.86 -0.45
CA PHE A 124 11.18 21.07 0.10
C PHE A 124 11.45 20.15 1.29
N ARG A 125 12.68 19.68 1.42
CA ARG A 125 13.07 18.58 2.30
C ARG A 125 14.31 18.91 3.11
N CYS A 126 14.44 18.26 4.24
CA CYS A 126 15.68 18.31 5.01
C CYS A 126 16.70 17.34 4.41
N THR A 127 17.90 17.82 4.08
CA THR A 127 19.04 16.99 3.60
C THR A 127 20.02 16.61 4.71
N ARG A 128 19.84 17.16 5.92
CA ARG A 128 20.68 16.86 7.09
C ARG A 128 19.92 16.05 8.11
N VAL A 129 20.51 14.95 8.58
CA VAL A 129 19.89 14.06 9.58
C VAL A 129 19.66 14.85 10.88
N CYS A 130 18.42 15.26 11.09
CA CYS A 130 18.01 16.14 12.20
C CYS A 130 17.28 15.41 13.34
N GLY A 131 17.04 14.11 13.19
CA GLY A 131 16.36 13.25 14.17
C GLY A 131 15.69 12.04 13.52
N ASN A 132 14.94 11.27 14.33
CA ASN A 132 14.33 9.99 13.90
C ASN A 132 13.32 10.15 12.75
N LEU A 133 12.62 11.28 12.71
CA LEU A 133 11.61 11.61 11.70
C LEU A 133 12.18 12.43 10.53
N HIS A 134 13.50 12.54 10.38
CA HIS A 134 14.17 13.28 9.31
C HIS A 134 13.64 12.97 7.89
N PRO A 135 13.43 11.69 7.48
CA PRO A 135 12.93 11.38 6.13
C PRO A 135 11.53 11.95 5.82
N PHE A 136 10.78 12.30 6.87
CA PHE A 136 9.45 12.88 6.78
C PHE A 136 9.45 14.38 7.00
N MET A 137 10.60 15.03 7.18
CA MET A 137 10.69 16.49 7.36
C MET A 137 10.55 17.18 6.00
N THR A 138 9.32 17.52 5.66
CA THR A 138 8.92 18.14 4.40
C THR A 138 8.14 19.44 4.62
N GLY A 139 8.22 20.35 3.66
CA GLY A 139 7.28 21.45 3.48
C GLY A 139 6.90 21.61 2.01
N GLU A 140 5.99 22.52 1.72
CA GLU A 140 5.39 22.65 0.38
C GLU A 140 5.53 24.08 -0.15
N LEU A 141 6.02 24.22 -1.38
CA LEU A 141 5.94 25.44 -2.18
C LEU A 141 4.83 25.27 -3.22
N ILE A 142 3.81 26.12 -3.18
CA ILE A 142 2.69 26.11 -4.11
C ILE A 142 2.76 27.37 -4.97
N VAL A 143 3.14 27.17 -6.23
CA VAL A 143 3.28 28.22 -7.24
C VAL A 143 2.03 28.25 -8.11
N ALA A 144 1.23 29.31 -7.97
CA ALA A 144 0.04 29.51 -8.77
C ALA A 144 0.40 29.92 -10.21
N PRO A 145 -0.35 29.44 -11.23
CA PRO A 145 -1.49 28.55 -11.11
C PRO A 145 -1.11 27.07 -11.00
N ASN A 146 -1.69 26.36 -10.03
CA ASN A 146 -1.49 24.92 -9.89
C ASN A 146 -2.35 24.11 -10.89
N THR A 147 -1.97 24.16 -12.17
CA THR A 147 -2.76 23.57 -13.25
C THR A 147 -2.86 22.05 -13.16
N LEU A 148 -1.85 21.36 -12.62
CA LEU A 148 -1.83 19.90 -12.52
C LEU A 148 -2.89 19.39 -11.53
N TYR A 149 -3.01 19.99 -10.35
CA TYR A 149 -4.06 19.65 -9.38
C TYR A 149 -5.45 19.74 -9.99
N HIS A 150 -5.78 20.88 -10.60
CA HIS A 150 -7.08 21.09 -11.22
C HIS A 150 -7.32 20.10 -12.36
N LYS A 151 -6.34 19.85 -13.25
CA LYS A 151 -6.46 18.82 -14.29
C LYS A 151 -6.81 17.45 -13.71
N MET A 152 -6.16 17.01 -12.64
CA MET A 152 -6.45 15.72 -12.03
C MET A 152 -7.84 15.65 -11.40
N VAL A 153 -8.33 16.74 -10.80
CA VAL A 153 -9.70 16.83 -10.28
C VAL A 153 -10.74 16.77 -11.41
N PHE A 154 -10.54 17.51 -12.50
CA PHE A 154 -11.43 17.45 -13.65
C PHE A 154 -11.39 16.07 -14.33
N LEU A 155 -10.21 15.45 -14.42
CA LEU A 155 -10.06 14.09 -14.93
C LEU A 155 -10.73 13.04 -14.02
N SER A 156 -10.73 13.22 -12.70
CA SER A 156 -11.41 12.30 -11.77
C SER A 156 -12.93 12.34 -11.96
N ILE A 157 -13.49 13.54 -12.17
CA ILE A 157 -14.89 13.74 -12.54
C ILE A 157 -15.18 13.10 -13.90
N TRP A 158 -14.31 13.33 -14.88
CA TRP A 158 -14.44 12.75 -16.22
C TRP A 158 -14.46 11.22 -16.21
N VAL A 159 -13.62 10.56 -15.39
CA VAL A 159 -13.61 9.10 -15.23
C VAL A 159 -14.99 8.60 -14.79
N ILE A 160 -15.61 9.25 -13.80
CA ILE A 160 -16.94 8.87 -13.30
C ILE A 160 -17.99 9.08 -14.38
N ILE A 161 -18.05 10.25 -15.02
CA ILE A 161 -19.01 10.53 -16.09
C ILE A 161 -18.87 9.52 -17.22
N SER A 162 -17.64 9.24 -17.65
CA SER A 162 -17.33 8.30 -18.73
C SER A 162 -17.81 6.88 -18.43
N LEU A 163 -17.55 6.39 -17.22
CA LEU A 163 -18.03 5.08 -16.77
C LEU A 163 -19.56 5.02 -16.75
N PHE A 164 -20.22 6.06 -16.23
CA PHE A 164 -21.68 6.12 -16.18
C PHE A 164 -22.32 6.24 -17.57
N LEU A 165 -21.68 6.91 -18.53
CA LEU A 165 -22.11 6.89 -19.93
C LEU A 165 -21.95 5.48 -20.52
N TRP A 166 -20.88 4.77 -20.17
CA TRP A 166 -20.55 3.45 -20.71
C TRP A 166 -21.41 2.29 -20.18
N PHE A 167 -21.76 2.26 -18.89
CA PHE A 167 -22.43 1.12 -18.22
C PHE A 167 -23.83 0.70 -18.76
N ARG A 168 -24.35 1.35 -19.80
CA ARG A 168 -25.62 1.00 -20.48
C ARG A 168 -25.48 -0.13 -21.52
N VAL A 169 -24.27 -0.64 -21.76
CA VAL A 169 -24.08 -1.83 -22.61
C VAL A 169 -24.36 -3.07 -21.76
N LYS A 170 -25.22 -3.99 -22.25
CA LYS A 170 -25.51 -5.28 -21.57
C LYS A 170 -24.20 -5.87 -21.03
N THR A 171 -24.05 -5.88 -19.71
CA THR A 171 -22.90 -6.51 -19.05
C THR A 171 -22.99 -8.00 -19.35
N PRO A 172 -21.94 -8.61 -19.94
CA PRO A 172 -21.97 -10.03 -20.22
C PRO A 172 -22.25 -10.80 -18.91
N PRO A 173 -22.97 -11.93 -18.98
CA PRO A 173 -23.26 -12.73 -17.80
C PRO A 173 -21.96 -13.13 -17.08
N LEU A 174 -22.03 -13.21 -15.75
CA LEU A 174 -20.93 -13.55 -14.83
C LEU A 174 -20.14 -14.83 -15.20
N LYS A 175 -20.71 -15.67 -16.07
CA LYS A 175 -20.15 -16.94 -16.55
C LYS A 175 -18.98 -16.77 -17.52
N ASN A 176 -18.87 -15.66 -18.25
CA ASN A 176 -17.66 -15.34 -19.01
C ASN A 176 -16.65 -14.67 -18.08
N GLN A 177 -16.09 -15.47 -17.17
CA GLN A 177 -14.76 -15.18 -16.66
C GLN A 177 -13.86 -15.14 -17.91
N GLY A 178 -13.34 -13.96 -18.26
CA GLY A 178 -12.43 -13.84 -19.40
C GLY A 178 -11.37 -14.93 -19.34
N SER A 179 -10.97 -15.46 -20.51
CA SER A 179 -10.08 -16.62 -20.67
C SER A 179 -9.05 -16.69 -19.54
N LEU A 180 -9.31 -17.56 -18.56
CA LEU A 180 -8.34 -17.80 -17.50
C LEU A 180 -7.18 -18.52 -18.16
N ILE A 181 -6.05 -17.83 -18.26
CA ILE A 181 -4.87 -18.39 -18.91
C ILE A 181 -4.12 -19.21 -17.88
N ASN A 182 -4.06 -20.52 -18.04
CA ASN A 182 -3.33 -21.39 -17.13
C ASN A 182 -1.82 -21.26 -17.39
N LEU A 183 -1.11 -20.62 -16.46
CA LEU A 183 0.34 -20.40 -16.55
C LEU A 183 1.14 -21.70 -16.51
N PHE A 184 0.57 -22.79 -15.96
CA PHE A 184 1.21 -24.10 -16.02
C PHE A 184 1.31 -24.68 -17.43
N ASP A 185 0.43 -24.24 -18.33
CA ASP A 185 0.42 -24.71 -19.72
C ASP A 185 1.30 -23.82 -20.62
N ILE A 186 1.59 -22.59 -20.19
CA ILE A 186 2.42 -21.61 -20.93
C ILE A 186 3.89 -21.67 -20.52
N ILE A 187 4.18 -21.73 -19.23
CA ILE A 187 5.54 -21.62 -18.70
C ILE A 187 6.09 -23.03 -18.47
N PRO A 188 7.03 -23.52 -19.31
CA PRO A 188 7.59 -24.86 -19.15
C PRO A 188 8.26 -25.01 -17.79
N GLY A 189 8.09 -26.16 -17.15
CA GLY A 189 8.71 -26.47 -15.85
C GLY A 189 8.07 -25.80 -14.62
N LEU A 190 7.17 -24.81 -14.76
CA LEU A 190 6.56 -24.13 -13.62
C LEU A 190 5.73 -25.10 -12.74
N LYS A 191 4.94 -25.96 -13.37
CA LYS A 191 4.13 -26.98 -12.67
C LYS A 191 5.02 -28.00 -11.96
N TRP A 192 6.12 -28.40 -12.60
CA TRP A 192 7.12 -29.29 -12.01
C TRP A 192 7.74 -28.65 -10.76
N LEU A 193 8.12 -27.36 -10.83
CA LEU A 193 8.68 -26.62 -9.70
C LEU A 193 7.69 -26.57 -8.53
N PHE A 194 6.41 -26.28 -8.80
CA PHE A 194 5.38 -26.19 -7.76
C PHE A 194 5.06 -27.55 -7.11
N LYS A 195 5.29 -28.65 -7.85
CA LYS A 195 5.16 -30.03 -7.34
C LYS A 195 6.35 -30.48 -6.49
N ARG A 196 7.52 -29.83 -6.57
CA ARG A 196 8.68 -30.21 -5.75
C ARG A 196 8.38 -30.03 -4.26
N ARG A 197 8.65 -31.07 -3.48
CA ARG A 197 8.45 -31.05 -2.01
C ARG A 197 9.25 -29.94 -1.35
N SER A 198 10.51 -29.78 -1.78
CA SER A 198 11.46 -28.78 -1.28
C SER A 198 11.17 -27.33 -1.72
N TYR A 199 10.24 -27.10 -2.65
CA TYR A 199 9.97 -25.77 -3.21
C TYR A 199 9.65 -24.73 -2.14
N GLN A 200 8.76 -25.06 -1.20
CA GLN A 200 8.38 -24.13 -0.13
C GLN A 200 9.56 -23.85 0.82
N PHE A 201 10.38 -24.85 1.12
CA PHE A 201 11.56 -24.68 1.99
C PHE A 201 12.59 -23.75 1.35
N PHE A 202 12.99 -24.01 0.11
CA PHE A 202 13.98 -23.17 -0.60
C PHE A 202 13.50 -21.75 -0.86
N LEU A 203 12.19 -21.55 -0.97
CA LEU A 203 11.60 -20.25 -1.14
C LEU A 203 11.52 -19.45 0.18
N LEU A 204 11.34 -20.14 1.31
CA LEU A 204 11.31 -19.52 2.64
C LEU A 204 12.71 -19.28 3.23
N LEU A 205 13.68 -20.14 2.91
CA LEU A 205 15.00 -20.13 3.54
C LEU A 205 15.76 -18.81 3.37
N PRO A 206 15.90 -18.21 2.16
CA PRO A 206 16.57 -16.92 2.01
C PRO A 206 15.88 -15.81 2.79
N GLY A 207 14.53 -15.76 2.72
CA GLY A 207 13.74 -14.80 3.48
C GLY A 207 13.91 -14.97 4.99
N PHE A 208 14.07 -16.20 5.47
CA PHE A 208 14.30 -16.50 6.89
C PHE A 208 15.69 -16.01 7.36
N ILE A 209 16.73 -16.27 6.57
CA ILE A 209 18.09 -15.78 6.86
C ILE A 209 18.10 -14.25 6.89
N VAL A 210 17.56 -13.60 5.85
CA VAL A 210 17.46 -12.14 5.76
C VAL A 210 16.64 -11.55 6.91
N PHE A 211 15.55 -12.21 7.30
CA PHE A 211 14.73 -11.76 8.44
C PHE A 211 15.48 -11.80 9.77
N TYR A 212 16.32 -12.82 10.00
CA TYR A 212 17.15 -12.87 11.21
C TYR A 212 18.27 -11.81 11.16
N LEU A 213 18.85 -11.57 9.98
CA LEU A 213 19.78 -10.45 9.78
C LEU A 213 19.12 -9.10 10.11
N PHE A 214 17.86 -8.88 9.74
CA PHE A 214 17.13 -7.67 10.13
C PHE A 214 16.99 -7.52 11.64
N ILE A 215 16.71 -8.61 12.37
CA ILE A 215 16.63 -8.55 13.85
C ILE A 215 18.00 -8.17 14.43
N ILE A 216 19.09 -8.78 13.95
CA ILE A 216 20.46 -8.46 14.40
C ILE A 216 20.81 -7.01 14.07
N ALA A 217 20.61 -6.59 12.82
CA ALA A 217 20.91 -5.24 12.36
C ALA A 217 20.11 -4.18 13.12
N SER A 218 18.87 -4.49 13.52
CA SER A 218 18.05 -3.59 14.32
C SER A 218 18.47 -3.47 15.78
N LEU A 219 19.11 -4.50 16.35
CA LEU A 219 19.53 -4.53 17.76
C LEU A 219 20.98 -4.11 17.98
N LYS A 220 21.87 -4.46 17.04
CA LYS A 220 23.33 -4.26 17.14
C LYS A 220 23.90 -3.31 16.08
N GLY A 221 23.14 -3.01 15.03
CA GLY A 221 23.57 -2.08 13.99
C GLY A 221 23.29 -0.63 14.34
N THR A 222 23.45 0.26 13.37
CA THR A 222 23.21 1.70 13.56
C THR A 222 21.80 1.99 14.09
N PRO A 223 21.65 2.84 15.12
CA PRO A 223 20.35 3.27 15.62
C PRO A 223 19.65 4.28 14.69
N VAL A 224 20.37 4.81 13.69
CA VAL A 224 19.86 5.83 12.78
C VAL A 224 19.05 5.18 11.66
N GLY A 225 17.75 5.48 11.60
CA GLY A 225 16.80 4.80 10.71
C GLY A 225 17.17 4.84 9.21
N ASN A 226 17.70 5.96 8.70
CA ASN A 226 18.07 6.06 7.28
C ASN A 226 19.38 5.34 6.90
N HIS A 227 20.14 4.86 7.88
CA HIS A 227 21.34 4.03 7.68
C HIS A 227 21.13 2.58 8.13
N ASN A 228 19.94 2.23 8.65
CA ASN A 228 19.66 0.88 9.11
C ASN A 228 18.96 0.06 8.02
N ILE A 229 19.56 -1.07 7.63
CA ILE A 229 19.02 -1.94 6.57
C ILE A 229 17.59 -2.39 6.84
N THR A 230 17.22 -2.67 8.09
CA THR A 230 15.87 -3.12 8.42
C THR A 230 14.86 -2.04 8.11
N ILE A 231 15.16 -0.78 8.46
CA ILE A 231 14.22 0.32 8.24
C ILE A 231 14.05 0.59 6.75
N ILE A 232 15.17 0.72 6.02
CA ILE A 232 15.15 1.01 4.59
C ILE A 232 14.55 -0.15 3.80
N ILE A 233 15.02 -1.40 3.99
CA ILE A 233 14.55 -2.52 3.19
C ILE A 233 13.13 -2.93 3.56
N VAL A 234 12.75 -2.95 4.84
CA VAL A 234 11.38 -3.34 5.23
C VAL A 234 10.40 -2.22 4.93
N TRP A 235 10.60 -1.02 5.47
CA TRP A 235 9.56 0.01 5.47
C TRP A 235 9.55 0.87 4.21
N ILE A 236 10.64 0.91 3.43
CA ILE A 236 10.68 1.62 2.15
C ILE A 236 10.55 0.64 0.98
N LEU A 237 11.56 -0.22 0.76
CA LEU A 237 11.61 -1.06 -0.45
C LEU A 237 10.54 -2.16 -0.44
N TRP A 238 10.51 -3.00 0.59
CA TRP A 238 9.58 -4.11 0.69
C TRP A 238 8.14 -3.62 0.74
N TRP A 239 7.84 -2.58 1.51
CA TRP A 239 6.49 -2.02 1.57
C TRP A 239 6.00 -1.53 0.20
N PHE A 240 6.86 -0.81 -0.54
CA PHE A 240 6.54 -0.39 -1.90
C PHE A 240 6.30 -1.60 -2.81
N LEU A 241 7.25 -2.54 -2.89
CA LEU A 241 7.14 -3.75 -3.72
C LEU A 241 5.91 -4.59 -3.37
N LEU A 242 5.56 -4.68 -2.09
CA LEU A 242 4.37 -5.37 -1.62
C LEU A 242 3.10 -4.77 -2.24
N LYS A 243 2.98 -3.44 -2.21
CA LYS A 243 1.77 -2.73 -2.67
C LYS A 243 1.72 -2.57 -4.19
N SER A 244 2.84 -2.30 -4.85
CA SER A 244 2.90 -2.01 -6.29
C SER A 244 3.05 -3.27 -7.15
N VAL A 245 3.72 -4.31 -6.66
CA VAL A 245 4.04 -5.52 -7.44
C VAL A 245 3.36 -6.76 -6.86
N PHE A 246 3.69 -7.16 -5.63
CA PHE A 246 3.29 -8.48 -5.12
C PHE A 246 1.78 -8.63 -4.96
N VAL A 247 1.07 -7.58 -4.52
CA VAL A 247 -0.38 -7.64 -4.34
C VAL A 247 -1.14 -7.55 -5.67
N PRO A 248 -0.91 -6.53 -6.54
CA PRO A 248 -1.65 -6.41 -7.80
C PRO A 248 -1.37 -7.57 -8.76
N LEU A 249 -0.13 -8.07 -8.82
CA LEU A 249 0.26 -9.10 -9.78
C LEU A 249 0.22 -10.50 -9.15
N GLY A 250 0.84 -10.68 -7.98
CA GLY A 250 1.02 -11.99 -7.32
C GLY A 250 -0.04 -12.36 -6.28
N GLY A 251 -0.98 -11.47 -5.96
CA GLY A 251 -2.02 -11.68 -4.96
C GLY A 251 -1.47 -11.89 -3.55
N ARG A 252 -1.32 -13.16 -3.15
CA ARG A 252 -0.78 -13.56 -1.84
C ARG A 252 0.61 -14.16 -1.94
N LEU A 253 1.37 -13.79 -2.98
CA LEU A 253 2.77 -14.21 -3.14
C LEU A 253 3.62 -13.90 -1.91
N TRP A 254 3.42 -12.75 -1.26
CA TRP A 254 4.10 -12.45 0.00
C TRP A 254 3.83 -13.50 1.09
N CYS A 255 2.59 -13.98 1.24
CA CYS A 255 2.25 -15.00 2.24
C CYS A 255 2.93 -16.35 1.97
N MET A 256 3.40 -16.57 0.75
CA MET A 256 4.14 -17.76 0.33
C MET A 256 5.63 -17.63 0.69
N ILE A 257 6.24 -16.44 0.49
CA ILE A 257 7.65 -16.15 0.81
C ILE A 257 7.88 -15.64 2.24
N CYS A 258 6.81 -15.36 2.99
CA CYS A 258 6.88 -14.78 4.32
C CYS A 258 7.65 -15.72 5.29
N PRO A 259 8.72 -15.24 5.94
CA PRO A 259 9.56 -16.09 6.79
C PRO A 259 8.98 -16.36 8.18
N LEU A 260 8.03 -15.55 8.64
CA LEU A 260 7.42 -15.65 9.97
C LEU A 260 6.86 -17.05 10.32
N PRO A 261 6.08 -17.73 9.44
CA PRO A 261 5.60 -19.07 9.73
C PRO A 261 6.68 -20.15 9.72
N ALA A 262 7.88 -19.91 9.17
CA ALA A 262 8.85 -20.97 8.89
C ALA A 262 9.32 -21.72 10.17
N PRO A 263 9.74 -21.06 11.26
CA PRO A 263 10.15 -21.75 12.49
C PRO A 263 9.02 -22.57 13.10
N ALA A 264 7.83 -21.96 13.18
CA ALA A 264 6.64 -22.62 13.69
C ALA A 264 6.26 -23.85 12.86
N GLU A 265 6.40 -23.76 11.54
CA GLU A 265 6.06 -24.84 10.62
C GLU A 265 7.07 -25.99 10.67
N TRP A 266 8.38 -25.69 10.72
CA TRP A 266 9.42 -26.72 10.82
C TRP A 266 9.35 -27.47 12.14
N ILE A 267 9.15 -26.75 13.26
CA ILE A 267 8.94 -27.37 14.58
C ILE A 267 7.65 -28.20 14.57
N SER A 268 6.55 -27.62 14.09
CA SER A 268 5.24 -28.29 14.06
C SER A 268 5.22 -29.54 13.18
N ARG A 269 5.96 -29.54 12.07
CA ARG A 269 6.05 -30.69 11.16
C ARG A 269 7.14 -31.68 11.53
N LYS A 270 8.10 -31.30 12.39
CA LYS A 270 9.36 -32.02 12.65
C LYS A 270 10.15 -32.36 11.37
N ALA A 271 9.95 -31.56 10.32
CA ALA A 271 10.53 -31.80 9.01
C ALA A 271 10.64 -30.48 8.24
N PHE A 272 11.75 -30.32 7.50
CA PHE A 272 11.94 -29.20 6.58
C PHE A 272 11.23 -29.44 5.25
N THR A 273 11.41 -30.63 4.67
CA THR A 273 10.89 -30.98 3.33
C THR A 273 10.12 -32.31 3.30
N ALA A 274 10.35 -33.19 4.27
CA ALA A 274 9.70 -34.49 4.35
C ALA A 274 8.20 -34.38 4.69
N VAL A 275 7.45 -35.42 4.34
CA VAL A 275 6.02 -35.53 4.59
C VAL A 275 5.78 -36.78 5.45
N HIS A 276 5.35 -36.59 6.70
CA HIS A 276 4.99 -37.69 7.58
C HIS A 276 3.53 -38.08 7.36
N PHE A 277 3.30 -39.04 6.46
CA PHE A 277 1.96 -39.55 6.15
C PHE A 277 1.52 -40.64 7.12
N ILE A 278 0.27 -40.54 7.59
CA ILE A 278 -0.37 -41.49 8.48
C ILE A 278 -1.61 -42.06 7.77
N LYS A 279 -1.70 -43.39 7.67
CA LYS A 279 -2.81 -44.08 6.99
C LYS A 279 -4.17 -43.72 7.60
N ASN A 280 -4.28 -43.77 8.93
CA ASN A 280 -5.51 -43.42 9.64
C ASN A 280 -5.51 -41.93 10.01
N PRO A 281 -6.49 -41.13 9.54
CA PRO A 281 -6.49 -39.69 9.74
C PRO A 281 -6.79 -39.33 11.20
N ILE A 282 -5.98 -38.45 11.78
CA ILE A 282 -6.20 -37.89 13.12
C ILE A 282 -6.86 -36.52 12.96
N LYS A 283 -8.04 -36.33 13.59
CA LYS A 283 -8.83 -35.08 13.48
C LYS A 283 -9.07 -34.65 12.00
N GLY A 284 -9.19 -35.62 11.09
CA GLY A 284 -9.46 -35.40 9.67
C GLY A 284 -8.24 -35.12 8.78
N LYS A 285 -7.01 -35.25 9.29
CA LYS A 285 -5.77 -35.09 8.51
C LYS A 285 -4.91 -36.36 8.55
N HIS A 286 -4.25 -36.68 7.45
CA HIS A 286 -3.28 -37.78 7.35
C HIS A 286 -1.88 -37.40 7.83
N HIS A 287 -1.79 -36.39 8.70
CA HIS A 287 -0.54 -35.91 9.26
C HIS A 287 -0.72 -35.50 10.72
N LYS A 288 0.33 -35.64 11.50
CA LYS A 288 0.40 -35.20 12.89
C LYS A 288 1.32 -33.99 12.99
N TYR A 289 0.78 -32.90 13.51
CA TYR A 289 1.54 -31.73 13.91
C TYR A 289 1.93 -31.85 15.39
N THR A 290 3.03 -31.26 15.80
CA THR A 290 3.36 -31.12 17.22
C THR A 290 2.46 -30.08 17.89
N GLY A 291 2.21 -30.24 19.19
CA GLY A 291 1.33 -29.36 19.97
C GLY A 291 -0.04 -29.93 20.27
N LEU A 292 -0.92 -29.11 20.85
CA LEU A 292 -2.26 -29.50 21.32
C LEU A 292 -3.25 -29.74 20.16
N GLY A 293 -3.01 -29.10 19.01
CA GLY A 293 -3.83 -29.27 17.81
C GLY A 293 -5.30 -28.89 18.02
N LEU A 294 -5.55 -27.82 18.78
CA LEU A 294 -6.88 -27.27 19.01
C LEU A 294 -7.39 -26.52 17.77
N ASP A 295 -8.71 -26.43 17.66
CA ASP A 295 -9.36 -25.62 16.63
C ASP A 295 -9.47 -24.16 17.06
N TRP A 296 -9.30 -23.24 16.11
CA TRP A 296 -9.58 -21.83 16.37
C TRP A 296 -11.07 -21.62 16.70
N PRO A 297 -11.41 -20.88 17.77
CA PRO A 297 -12.79 -20.67 18.21
C PRO A 297 -13.69 -20.13 17.08
N LYS A 298 -14.88 -20.73 16.89
CA LYS A 298 -15.79 -20.37 15.79
C LYS A 298 -16.17 -18.88 15.78
N LYS A 299 -16.39 -18.28 16.96
CA LYS A 299 -16.76 -16.85 17.10
C LYS A 299 -15.65 -15.90 16.62
N LEU A 300 -14.39 -16.34 16.64
CA LEU A 300 -13.22 -15.55 16.23
C LEU A 300 -12.77 -15.86 14.79
N ARG A 301 -13.53 -16.63 14.01
CA ARG A 301 -13.24 -16.93 12.60
C ARG A 301 -13.68 -15.77 11.69
N ASN A 302 -13.17 -14.58 11.95
CA ASN A 302 -13.41 -13.36 11.18
C ASN A 302 -12.17 -12.45 11.23
N MET A 303 -12.24 -11.27 10.61
CA MET A 303 -11.10 -10.34 10.53
C MET A 303 -11.05 -9.31 11.67
N TRP A 304 -11.95 -9.35 12.66
CA TRP A 304 -11.98 -8.33 13.71
C TRP A 304 -10.69 -8.28 14.51
N LEU A 305 -10.15 -9.44 14.86
CA LEU A 305 -8.90 -9.51 15.62
C LEU A 305 -7.71 -8.98 14.81
N GLN A 306 -7.64 -9.30 13.51
CA GLN A 306 -6.64 -8.72 12.60
C GLN A 306 -6.78 -7.19 12.50
N ASN A 307 -8.01 -6.68 12.44
CA ASN A 307 -8.28 -5.24 12.38
C ASN A 307 -7.86 -4.51 13.66
N ILE A 308 -8.17 -5.08 14.83
CA ILE A 308 -7.77 -4.52 16.13
C ILE A 308 -6.25 -4.54 16.27
N ILE A 309 -5.59 -5.66 15.97
CA ILE A 309 -4.13 -5.78 16.02
C ILE A 309 -3.48 -4.83 15.02
N PHE A 310 -4.04 -4.67 13.82
CA PHE A 310 -3.53 -3.73 12.82
C PHE A 310 -3.62 -2.28 13.31
N LEU A 311 -4.76 -1.85 13.86
CA LEU A 311 -4.93 -0.51 14.42
C LEU A 311 -4.00 -0.25 15.63
N MET A 312 -3.84 -1.26 16.50
CA MET A 312 -2.88 -1.17 17.61
C MET A 312 -1.45 -1.00 17.09
N MET A 313 -1.04 -1.82 16.14
CA MET A 313 0.30 -1.74 15.52
C MET A 313 0.51 -0.39 14.84
N ILE A 314 -0.48 0.11 14.08
CA ILE A 314 -0.37 1.36 13.34
C ILE A 314 -0.38 2.60 14.23
N SER A 315 -0.96 2.52 15.43
CA SER A 315 -0.90 3.60 16.43
C SER A 315 0.55 3.93 16.81
N PHE A 316 1.44 2.94 16.74
CA PHE A 316 2.88 3.12 16.94
C PHE A 316 3.66 3.15 15.61
N GLY A 317 2.98 3.35 14.48
CA GLY A 317 3.55 3.24 13.14
C GLY A 317 4.79 4.13 12.94
N ILE A 318 4.73 5.38 13.39
CA ILE A 318 5.87 6.30 13.33
C ILE A 318 7.08 5.77 14.10
N ILE A 319 6.86 5.22 15.29
CA ILE A 319 7.93 4.65 16.12
C ILE A 319 8.50 3.39 15.47
N LEU A 320 7.64 2.52 14.93
CA LEU A 320 8.05 1.30 14.25
C LEU A 320 8.93 1.60 13.03
N ILE A 321 8.54 2.54 12.18
CA ILE A 321 9.28 2.83 10.94
C ILE A 321 10.52 3.69 11.12
N THR A 322 10.65 4.41 12.23
CA THR A 322 11.81 5.31 12.44
C THR A 322 12.87 4.72 13.35
N ARG A 323 12.52 3.72 14.18
CA ARG A 323 13.42 3.17 15.20
C ARG A 323 13.68 1.68 14.98
N PRO A 324 14.92 1.30 14.64
CA PRO A 324 15.26 -0.10 14.36
C PRO A 324 14.89 -1.05 15.51
N VAL A 325 15.19 -0.67 16.76
CA VAL A 325 14.90 -1.49 17.96
C VAL A 325 13.40 -1.76 18.12
N ALA A 326 12.54 -0.77 17.85
CA ALA A 326 11.10 -0.95 17.92
C ALA A 326 10.59 -1.97 16.89
N THR A 327 11.15 -1.94 15.66
CA THR A 327 10.89 -2.96 14.64
C THR A 327 11.39 -4.35 15.08
N ALA A 328 12.57 -4.44 15.70
CA ALA A 328 13.10 -5.72 16.19
C ALA A 328 12.20 -6.33 17.26
N ILE A 329 11.76 -5.54 18.24
CA ILE A 329 10.82 -5.97 19.29
C ILE A 329 9.51 -6.44 18.66
N MET A 330 8.97 -5.69 17.70
CA MET A 330 7.76 -6.11 16.98
C MET A 330 7.97 -7.45 16.27
N PHE A 331 9.09 -7.66 15.57
CA PHE A 331 9.42 -8.92 14.92
C PHE A 331 9.54 -10.08 15.89
N LEU A 332 10.21 -9.89 17.02
CA LEU A 332 10.34 -10.91 18.08
C LEU A 332 8.97 -11.26 18.69
N LEU A 333 8.13 -10.26 18.96
CA LEU A 333 6.77 -10.48 19.47
C LEU A 333 5.92 -11.26 18.47
N ILE A 334 5.95 -10.88 17.19
CA ILE A 334 5.22 -11.58 16.13
C ILE A 334 5.71 -13.03 15.99
N LEU A 335 7.02 -13.26 16.07
CA LEU A 335 7.62 -14.59 16.03
C LEU A 335 7.15 -15.43 17.23
N GLY A 336 7.19 -14.87 18.44
CA GLY A 336 6.70 -15.51 19.66
C GLY A 336 5.22 -15.89 19.56
N VAL A 337 4.36 -14.96 19.14
CA VAL A 337 2.93 -15.24 18.95
C VAL A 337 2.70 -16.32 17.87
N THR A 338 3.49 -16.31 16.81
CA THR A 338 3.40 -17.32 15.74
C THR A 338 3.77 -18.72 16.25
N LEU A 339 4.85 -18.83 17.04
CA LEU A 339 5.28 -20.07 17.66
C LEU A 339 4.26 -20.61 18.67
N ILE A 340 3.80 -19.75 19.60
CA ILE A 340 2.78 -20.11 20.59
C ILE A 340 1.50 -20.56 19.90
N SER A 341 1.06 -19.84 18.87
CA SER A 341 -0.15 -20.19 18.12
C SER A 341 -0.02 -21.55 17.42
N ALA A 342 1.15 -21.89 16.90
CA ALA A 342 1.39 -23.18 16.25
C ALA A 342 1.49 -24.35 17.24
N PHE A 343 1.90 -24.09 18.48
CA PHE A 343 1.90 -25.10 19.53
C PHE A 343 0.49 -25.38 20.08
N ILE A 344 -0.36 -24.36 20.18
CA ILE A 344 -1.73 -24.50 20.72
C ILE A 344 -2.71 -24.98 19.64
N PHE A 345 -2.68 -24.35 18.47
CA PHE A 345 -3.69 -24.54 17.43
C PHE A 345 -3.13 -25.25 16.19
N ARG A 346 -4.01 -25.98 15.50
CA ARG A 346 -3.67 -26.57 14.20
C ARG A 346 -3.78 -25.56 13.06
N ASN A 347 -3.04 -25.80 11.96
CA ASN A 347 -2.97 -24.93 10.77
C ASN A 347 -2.22 -23.61 11.04
N ARG A 348 -2.07 -22.77 10.01
CA ARG A 348 -1.46 -21.44 10.15
C ARG A 348 -2.45 -20.44 10.75
N VAL A 349 -2.87 -20.65 12.01
CA VAL A 349 -3.84 -19.79 12.72
C VAL A 349 -3.38 -18.34 12.79
N PHE A 350 -2.10 -18.11 13.10
CA PHE A 350 -1.54 -16.77 13.09
C PHE A 350 -1.80 -16.09 11.75
N CYS A 351 -1.44 -16.73 10.63
CA CYS A 351 -1.64 -16.18 9.30
C CYS A 351 -3.12 -15.99 8.91
N LEU A 352 -4.01 -16.84 9.42
CA LEU A 352 -5.45 -16.80 9.11
C LEU A 352 -6.22 -15.72 9.89
N TYR A 353 -5.90 -15.52 11.18
CA TYR A 353 -6.76 -14.76 12.09
C TYR A 353 -6.04 -13.70 12.95
N LEU A 354 -4.71 -13.68 13.00
CA LEU A 354 -3.94 -12.74 13.85
C LEU A 354 -3.04 -11.81 13.05
N CYS A 355 -2.46 -12.28 11.95
CA CYS A 355 -1.50 -11.53 11.15
C CYS A 355 -2.16 -10.26 10.58
N PRO A 356 -1.76 -9.06 11.04
CA PRO A 356 -2.40 -7.82 10.61
C PRO A 356 -2.16 -7.57 9.11
N VAL A 357 -0.93 -7.88 8.64
CA VAL A 357 -0.55 -7.78 7.23
C VAL A 357 -1.34 -8.78 6.38
N GLY A 358 -1.46 -10.03 6.85
CA GLY A 358 -2.20 -11.09 6.15
C GLY A 358 -3.69 -10.75 5.95
N GLY A 359 -4.29 -10.04 6.90
CA GLY A 359 -5.68 -9.58 6.83
C GLY A 359 -5.92 -8.69 5.61
N PHE A 360 -5.25 -7.54 5.52
CA PHE A 360 -5.46 -6.64 4.39
C PHE A 360 -4.93 -7.20 3.06
N LEU A 361 -3.82 -7.96 3.07
CA LEU A 361 -3.35 -8.67 1.88
C LEU A 361 -4.41 -9.65 1.36
N GLY A 362 -5.22 -10.21 2.26
CA GLY A 362 -6.42 -10.97 1.90
C GLY A 362 -7.38 -10.19 1.02
N ASN A 363 -7.89 -9.07 1.52
CA ASN A 363 -8.87 -8.30 0.77
C ASN A 363 -8.29 -7.71 -0.51
N TYR A 364 -7.04 -7.22 -0.50
CA TYR A 364 -6.42 -6.68 -1.71
C TYR A 364 -6.07 -7.75 -2.74
N SER A 365 -5.77 -8.99 -2.32
CA SER A 365 -5.54 -10.10 -3.26
C SER A 365 -6.77 -10.43 -4.12
N MET A 366 -7.97 -10.00 -3.73
CA MET A 366 -9.17 -10.14 -4.56
C MET A 366 -9.03 -9.38 -5.89
N ALA A 367 -8.26 -8.29 -5.90
CA ALA A 367 -7.95 -7.52 -7.10
C ALA A 367 -6.80 -8.07 -7.93
N SER A 368 -6.04 -9.05 -7.43
CA SER A 368 -4.84 -9.54 -8.09
C SER A 368 -5.07 -10.23 -9.43
N MET A 369 -4.05 -10.19 -10.29
CA MET A 369 -4.05 -10.79 -11.63
C MET A 369 -3.68 -12.28 -11.66
N THR A 370 -3.33 -12.90 -10.55
CA THR A 370 -3.02 -14.34 -10.48
C THR A 370 -3.93 -15.07 -9.50
N ALA A 371 -4.25 -16.34 -9.77
CA ALA A 371 -5.06 -17.17 -8.89
C ALA A 371 -4.78 -18.65 -9.06
N LEU A 372 -4.55 -19.34 -7.96
CA LEU A 372 -4.54 -20.81 -7.94
C LEU A 372 -5.99 -21.31 -7.82
N ARG A 373 -6.48 -22.11 -8.76
CA ARG A 373 -7.87 -22.61 -8.80
C ARG A 373 -7.93 -24.04 -9.34
N VAL A 374 -9.09 -24.67 -9.17
CA VAL A 374 -9.37 -25.95 -9.84
C VAL A 374 -9.62 -25.73 -11.32
N ILE A 375 -9.20 -26.69 -12.15
CA ILE A 375 -9.44 -26.65 -13.60
C ILE A 375 -10.90 -27.04 -13.86
N ASP A 376 -11.34 -28.16 -13.29
CA ASP A 376 -12.72 -28.65 -13.37
C ASP A 376 -13.32 -28.88 -11.97
N LYS A 377 -14.45 -28.24 -11.68
CA LYS A 377 -15.14 -28.39 -10.39
C LYS A 377 -15.80 -29.76 -10.23
N ASP A 378 -16.19 -30.44 -11.30
CA ASP A 378 -16.94 -31.69 -11.23
C ASP A 378 -16.04 -32.88 -10.89
N ILE A 379 -14.79 -32.90 -11.38
CA ILE A 379 -13.75 -33.82 -10.90
C ILE A 379 -13.58 -33.66 -9.38
N CYS A 380 -13.51 -32.40 -8.90
CA CYS A 380 -13.41 -32.13 -7.48
C CYS A 380 -14.65 -32.57 -6.70
N LYS A 381 -15.87 -32.49 -7.23
CA LYS A 381 -17.07 -32.98 -6.55
C LYS A 381 -17.02 -34.50 -6.36
N LYS A 382 -16.66 -35.25 -7.41
CA LYS A 382 -16.59 -36.72 -7.43
C LYS A 382 -15.46 -37.29 -6.55
N HIS A 383 -14.34 -36.60 -6.44
CA HIS A 383 -13.20 -37.05 -5.62
C HIS A 383 -13.53 -37.06 -4.10
N LYS A 384 -13.70 -38.23 -3.48
CA LYS A 384 -14.10 -38.36 -2.06
C LYS A 384 -12.97 -38.16 -1.04
N ASN A 385 -11.72 -38.52 -1.38
CA ASN A 385 -10.61 -38.49 -0.42
C ASN A 385 -10.20 -37.06 -0.03
N LYS A 386 -10.36 -36.09 -0.95
CA LYS A 386 -10.06 -34.65 -0.73
C LYS A 386 -8.63 -34.44 -0.20
N CYS A 387 -7.65 -35.08 -0.82
CA CYS A 387 -6.24 -35.01 -0.42
C CYS A 387 -5.69 -33.57 -0.28
N CYS A 388 -6.21 -32.61 -1.06
CA CYS A 388 -5.84 -31.19 -0.96
C CYS A 388 -6.03 -30.55 0.43
N ILE A 389 -6.97 -31.03 1.25
CA ILE A 389 -7.19 -30.54 2.62
C ILE A 389 -6.70 -31.53 3.68
N LYS A 390 -6.81 -32.83 3.41
CA LYS A 390 -6.43 -33.89 4.36
C LYS A 390 -4.95 -34.25 4.32
N GLY A 391 -4.28 -34.03 3.19
CA GLY A 391 -2.91 -34.46 2.91
C GLY A 391 -2.82 -35.74 2.08
N SER A 392 -1.63 -36.02 1.55
CA SER A 392 -1.28 -37.25 0.83
C SER A 392 0.18 -37.64 1.13
N PRO A 393 0.68 -38.80 0.66
CA PRO A 393 2.10 -39.14 0.75
C PRO A 393 3.02 -38.10 0.07
N ASP A 394 2.50 -37.35 -0.91
CA ASP A 394 3.27 -36.41 -1.72
C ASP A 394 3.34 -34.98 -1.17
N GLY A 395 2.43 -34.62 -0.26
CA GLY A 395 2.37 -33.28 0.29
C GLY A 395 1.42 -33.16 1.48
N TRP A 396 1.53 -32.04 2.18
CA TRP A 396 0.74 -31.78 3.38
C TRP A 396 -0.67 -31.29 3.00
N GLY A 397 -1.65 -31.52 3.86
CA GLY A 397 -2.97 -30.89 3.70
C GLY A 397 -2.88 -29.37 3.79
N CYS A 398 -3.78 -28.64 3.11
CA CYS A 398 -3.74 -27.18 3.03
C CYS A 398 -3.54 -26.50 4.41
N PRO A 399 -2.41 -25.79 4.65
CA PRO A 399 -2.13 -25.13 5.92
C PRO A 399 -3.01 -23.89 6.16
N TRP A 400 -3.68 -23.38 5.12
CA TRP A 400 -4.66 -22.29 5.18
C TRP A 400 -6.10 -22.78 5.33
N ASN A 401 -6.29 -24.10 5.48
CA ASN A 401 -7.59 -24.74 5.64
C ASN A 401 -8.59 -24.36 4.53
N GLN A 402 -8.10 -24.23 3.30
CA GLN A 402 -8.91 -23.93 2.12
C GLN A 402 -9.13 -25.19 1.30
N TYR A 403 -10.37 -25.36 0.82
CA TYR A 403 -10.70 -26.38 -0.17
C TYR A 403 -10.75 -25.75 -1.57
N PRO A 404 -9.82 -26.09 -2.49
CA PRO A 404 -9.76 -25.48 -3.82
C PRO A 404 -11.06 -25.62 -4.63
N GLY A 405 -11.81 -26.72 -4.46
CA GLY A 405 -13.03 -26.99 -5.23
C GLY A 405 -14.18 -26.01 -4.98
N THR A 406 -14.21 -25.33 -3.83
CA THR A 406 -15.20 -24.29 -3.50
C THR A 406 -14.61 -22.90 -3.48
N MET A 407 -13.32 -22.75 -3.82
CA MET A 407 -12.62 -21.49 -3.70
C MET A 407 -13.02 -20.55 -4.85
N ASP A 408 -13.65 -19.44 -4.48
CA ASP A 408 -14.13 -18.39 -5.38
C ASP A 408 -13.29 -17.11 -5.24
N ARG A 409 -12.44 -17.00 -4.22
CA ARG A 409 -11.65 -15.80 -3.89
C ARG A 409 -10.23 -16.11 -3.44
N ASN A 410 -9.29 -15.22 -3.71
CA ASN A 410 -7.90 -15.32 -3.22
C ASN A 410 -7.76 -14.98 -1.72
N ASN A 411 -8.76 -14.35 -1.11
CA ASN A 411 -8.63 -13.66 0.17
C ASN A 411 -8.25 -14.55 1.37
N LEU A 412 -8.41 -15.87 1.28
CA LEU A 412 -8.00 -16.82 2.33
C LEU A 412 -6.91 -17.80 1.87
N CYS A 413 -6.55 -17.80 0.59
CA CYS A 413 -5.52 -18.68 0.05
C CYS A 413 -4.14 -18.04 0.16
N GLY A 414 -3.25 -18.54 1.02
CA GLY A 414 -1.88 -18.02 1.11
C GLY A 414 -0.90 -18.56 0.08
N LEU A 415 -1.38 -19.11 -1.05
CA LEU A 415 -0.55 -19.56 -2.18
C LEU A 415 0.57 -20.56 -1.81
N CYS A 416 0.38 -21.38 -0.77
CA CYS A 416 1.39 -22.36 -0.29
C CYS A 416 1.65 -23.57 -1.22
N THR A 417 1.00 -23.65 -2.39
CA THR A 417 1.12 -24.70 -3.42
C THR A 417 0.90 -26.17 -3.01
N GLU A 418 0.65 -26.49 -1.73
CA GLU A 418 0.45 -27.88 -1.27
C GLU A 418 -0.69 -28.63 -2.00
N CYS A 419 -1.75 -27.93 -2.42
CA CYS A 419 -2.82 -28.54 -3.21
C CYS A 419 -2.37 -29.01 -4.61
N VAL A 420 -1.32 -28.41 -5.19
CA VAL A 420 -0.72 -28.85 -6.46
C VAL A 420 0.04 -30.17 -6.26
N LYS A 421 0.69 -30.33 -5.09
CA LYS A 421 1.46 -31.53 -4.73
C LYS A 421 0.55 -32.71 -4.38
N THR A 422 -0.57 -32.43 -3.70
CA THR A 422 -1.46 -33.45 -3.12
C THR A 422 -2.61 -33.89 -4.03
N CYS A 423 -2.86 -33.23 -5.16
CA CYS A 423 -3.99 -33.55 -6.04
C CYS A 423 -3.65 -34.73 -6.97
N PRO A 424 -4.26 -35.93 -6.79
CA PRO A 424 -3.99 -37.07 -7.66
C PRO A 424 -4.54 -36.86 -9.08
N GLU A 425 -5.67 -36.17 -9.19
CA GLU A 425 -6.35 -35.86 -10.47
C GLU A 425 -5.66 -34.76 -11.28
N ASN A 426 -4.54 -34.21 -10.80
CA ASN A 426 -3.80 -33.13 -11.47
C ASN A 426 -4.66 -31.87 -11.80
N ASN A 427 -5.74 -31.68 -11.06
CA ASN A 427 -6.84 -30.75 -11.36
C ASN A 427 -6.68 -29.36 -10.72
N ILE A 428 -5.43 -28.91 -10.53
CA ILE A 428 -5.11 -27.59 -9.98
C ILE A 428 -4.30 -26.81 -11.01
N GLY A 429 -4.78 -25.62 -11.36
CA GLY A 429 -4.15 -24.67 -12.27
C GLY A 429 -3.71 -23.39 -11.56
N PHE A 430 -2.72 -22.69 -12.13
CA PHE A 430 -2.31 -21.36 -11.71
C PHE A 430 -2.62 -20.38 -12.84
N PHE A 431 -3.65 -19.57 -12.65
CA PHE A 431 -4.26 -18.79 -13.72
C PHE A 431 -3.85 -17.32 -13.67
N LEU A 432 -3.57 -16.74 -14.83
CA LEU A 432 -3.59 -15.31 -15.07
C LEU A 432 -5.03 -14.87 -15.37
N ARG A 433 -5.46 -13.77 -14.75
CA ARG A 433 -6.82 -13.24 -14.81
C ARG A 433 -6.82 -11.71 -14.83
N PRO A 434 -7.90 -11.07 -15.30
CA PRO A 434 -8.02 -9.62 -15.23
C PRO A 434 -7.97 -9.08 -13.80
N PHE A 435 -7.35 -7.92 -13.61
CA PHE A 435 -7.32 -7.21 -12.33
C PHE A 435 -8.73 -6.99 -11.80
N GLY A 436 -9.02 -7.36 -10.55
CA GLY A 436 -10.32 -7.13 -9.95
C GLY A 436 -11.37 -8.23 -10.17
N SER A 437 -10.95 -9.47 -10.46
CA SER A 437 -11.87 -10.56 -10.83
C SER A 437 -12.71 -11.11 -9.67
N ASP A 438 -12.14 -11.24 -8.46
CA ASP A 438 -12.86 -11.72 -7.28
C ASP A 438 -13.59 -10.54 -6.64
N ARG A 439 -14.92 -10.48 -6.71
CA ARG A 439 -15.67 -9.25 -6.37
C ARG A 439 -16.59 -9.35 -5.16
N ALA A 440 -16.64 -10.52 -4.53
CA ALA A 440 -17.53 -10.77 -3.40
C ALA A 440 -16.85 -10.41 -2.08
N VAL A 441 -17.45 -9.51 -1.29
CA VAL A 441 -17.11 -9.25 0.12
C VAL A 441 -18.18 -9.93 0.98
N LYS A 442 -17.78 -10.79 1.93
CA LYS A 442 -18.74 -11.70 2.60
C LYS A 442 -19.23 -11.16 3.95
N ASN A 443 -18.43 -10.37 4.66
CA ASN A 443 -18.71 -10.00 6.05
C ASN A 443 -18.34 -8.54 6.35
N TYR A 444 -18.99 -7.95 7.37
CA TYR A 444 -18.64 -6.59 7.82
C TYR A 444 -17.19 -6.47 8.27
N SER A 445 -16.58 -7.50 8.89
CA SER A 445 -15.16 -7.44 9.26
C SER A 445 -14.23 -7.23 8.05
N GLU A 446 -14.58 -7.78 6.88
CA GLU A 446 -13.85 -7.56 5.62
C GLU A 446 -14.06 -6.12 5.12
N MET A 447 -15.30 -5.62 5.15
CA MET A 447 -15.62 -4.23 4.79
C MET A 447 -14.87 -3.21 5.67
N TYR A 448 -14.90 -3.42 6.99
CA TYR A 448 -14.17 -2.57 7.94
C TYR A 448 -12.67 -2.61 7.68
N ASN A 449 -12.10 -3.77 7.36
CA ASN A 449 -10.69 -3.85 6.98
C ASN A 449 -10.37 -2.97 5.74
N ILE A 450 -11.21 -3.01 4.70
CA ILE A 450 -11.03 -2.20 3.49
C ILE A 450 -11.06 -0.69 3.84
N LEU A 451 -12.01 -0.28 4.68
CA LEU A 451 -12.18 1.11 5.10
C LEU A 451 -11.05 1.58 6.05
N ILE A 452 -10.66 0.76 7.02
CA ILE A 452 -9.51 1.02 7.90
C ILE A 452 -8.27 1.27 7.06
N MET A 453 -8.00 0.42 6.05
CA MET A 453 -6.83 0.59 5.19
C MET A 453 -6.85 1.90 4.40
N LEU A 454 -8.03 2.36 4.00
CA LEU A 454 -8.21 3.62 3.28
C LEU A 454 -7.99 4.83 4.20
N VAL A 455 -8.58 4.80 5.41
CA VAL A 455 -8.42 5.86 6.41
C VAL A 455 -6.97 5.96 6.87
N VAL A 456 -6.30 4.83 7.10
CA VAL A 456 -4.87 4.81 7.46
C VAL A 456 -4.01 5.38 6.34
N ALA A 457 -4.31 5.11 5.06
CA ALA A 457 -3.58 5.73 3.95
C ALA A 457 -3.73 7.26 3.95
N ILE A 458 -4.92 7.78 4.24
CA ILE A 458 -5.15 9.23 4.38
C ILE A 458 -4.37 9.78 5.58
N ALA A 459 -4.49 9.13 6.74
CA ALA A 459 -3.81 9.54 7.96
C ALA A 459 -2.29 9.58 7.78
N PHE A 460 -1.70 8.56 7.15
CA PHE A 460 -0.28 8.50 6.86
C PHE A 460 0.15 9.53 5.82
N SER A 461 -0.66 9.81 4.81
CA SER A 461 -0.39 10.91 3.87
C SER A 461 -0.31 12.26 4.60
N ILE A 462 -1.21 12.50 5.56
CA ILE A 462 -1.21 13.71 6.38
C ILE A 462 0.00 13.75 7.33
N THR A 463 0.26 12.65 8.05
CA THR A 463 1.32 12.60 9.07
C THR A 463 2.72 12.56 8.45
N MET A 464 2.96 11.73 7.42
CA MET A 464 4.31 11.45 6.90
C MET A 464 4.69 12.29 5.69
N LEU A 465 3.75 12.54 4.76
CA LEU A 465 4.03 13.34 3.56
C LEU A 465 3.66 14.82 3.74
N GLY A 466 2.74 15.11 4.66
CA GLY A 466 2.24 16.46 4.91
C GLY A 466 3.24 17.38 5.62
N PRO A 467 3.07 18.70 5.50
CA PRO A 467 3.98 19.72 6.05
C PRO A 467 3.78 19.98 7.56
N TRP A 468 2.82 19.29 8.20
CA TRP A 468 2.37 19.62 9.55
C TRP A 468 3.22 18.95 10.62
N GLY A 469 4.27 19.65 11.06
CA GLY A 469 5.18 19.19 12.12
C GLY A 469 4.47 18.82 13.43
N PHE A 470 3.43 19.55 13.83
CA PHE A 470 2.68 19.25 15.06
C PHE A 470 1.95 17.88 15.03
N ILE A 471 1.51 17.42 13.86
CA ILE A 471 0.89 16.09 13.72
C ILE A 471 1.95 15.00 13.87
N LYS A 472 3.15 15.22 13.31
CA LYS A 472 4.30 14.32 13.45
C LYS A 472 4.75 14.21 14.91
N GLU A 473 4.82 15.35 15.61
CA GLU A 473 5.10 15.42 17.05
C GLU A 473 4.05 14.68 17.88
N ALA A 474 2.76 14.85 17.57
CA ALA A 474 1.67 14.13 18.24
C ALA A 474 1.78 12.60 18.04
N ALA A 475 2.18 12.15 16.85
CA ALA A 475 2.35 10.72 16.55
C ALA A 475 3.67 10.13 17.12
N ASN A 476 4.64 10.96 17.49
CA ASN A 476 5.95 10.55 18.03
C ASN A 476 6.02 10.72 19.57
N ILE A 477 5.08 10.09 20.30
CA ILE A 477 4.90 10.20 21.76
C ILE A 477 6.18 9.99 22.57
N THR A 478 7.07 9.13 22.11
CA THR A 478 8.28 8.76 22.86
C THR A 478 9.35 9.85 22.85
N GLU A 479 9.36 10.74 21.85
CA GLU A 479 10.25 11.90 21.83
C GLU A 479 9.54 13.17 22.29
N SER A 480 8.28 13.37 21.87
CA SER A 480 7.50 14.55 22.26
C SER A 480 7.04 14.53 23.71
N ARG A 481 6.87 13.33 24.30
CA ARG A 481 6.34 13.09 25.66
C ARG A 481 4.92 13.68 25.87
N HIS A 482 4.25 14.12 24.81
CA HIS A 482 2.91 14.71 24.85
C HIS A 482 1.83 13.62 24.74
N ILE A 483 1.50 13.00 25.87
CA ILE A 483 0.52 11.90 25.93
C ILE A 483 -0.87 12.36 25.43
N SER A 484 -1.31 13.56 25.81
CA SER A 484 -2.63 14.08 25.40
C SER A 484 -2.76 14.21 23.88
N SER A 485 -1.76 14.79 23.21
CA SER A 485 -1.72 14.93 21.75
C SER A 485 -1.72 13.57 21.05
N PHE A 486 -0.99 12.59 21.59
CA PHE A 486 -0.99 11.23 21.08
C PHE A 486 -2.35 10.55 21.25
N LEU A 487 -2.99 10.68 22.41
CA LEU A 487 -4.33 10.14 22.67
C LEU A 487 -5.39 10.74 21.75
N ILE A 488 -5.31 12.05 21.48
CA ILE A 488 -6.17 12.73 20.49
C ILE A 488 -5.91 12.17 19.09
N TYR A 489 -4.64 12.02 18.70
CA TYR A 489 -4.25 11.47 17.40
C TYR A 489 -4.82 10.05 17.18
N ILE A 490 -4.63 9.14 18.12
CA ILE A 490 -5.17 7.77 18.02
C ILE A 490 -6.70 7.76 18.11
N GLY A 491 -7.29 8.61 18.95
CA GLY A 491 -8.73 8.74 19.12
C GLY A 491 -9.40 9.17 17.83
N LEU A 492 -8.84 10.17 17.14
CA LEU A 492 -9.27 10.60 15.81
C LEU A 492 -9.09 9.48 14.78
N LEU A 493 -7.94 8.82 14.75
CA LEU A 493 -7.67 7.73 13.81
C LEU A 493 -8.70 6.59 13.97
N TYR A 494 -8.98 6.18 15.20
CA TYR A 494 -9.88 5.07 15.51
C TYR A 494 -11.34 5.46 15.23
N THR A 495 -11.74 6.67 15.64
CA THR A 495 -13.09 7.20 15.37
C THR A 495 -13.34 7.31 13.87
N MET A 496 -12.37 7.82 13.10
CA MET A 496 -12.48 7.90 11.66
C MET A 496 -12.56 6.52 11.00
N SER A 497 -11.77 5.56 11.47
CA SER A 497 -11.67 4.22 10.89
C SER A 497 -12.83 3.29 11.24
N LEU A 498 -13.40 3.41 12.45
CA LEU A 498 -14.42 2.50 12.97
C LEU A 498 -15.83 3.09 12.98
N ALA A 499 -15.98 4.41 13.08
CA ALA A 499 -17.29 5.06 13.15
C ALA A 499 -17.58 5.92 11.91
N VAL A 500 -16.77 6.93 11.62
CA VAL A 500 -17.12 7.97 10.64
C VAL A 500 -17.13 7.42 9.21
N PHE A 501 -16.02 6.87 8.71
CA PHE A 501 -15.97 6.37 7.33
C PHE A 501 -16.92 5.18 7.08
N PRO A 502 -16.94 4.14 7.94
CA PRO A 502 -17.93 3.07 7.82
C PRO A 502 -19.37 3.57 7.94
N GLY A 503 -19.65 4.48 8.87
CA GLY A 503 -20.98 5.06 9.07
C GLY A 503 -21.46 5.81 7.84
N ILE A 504 -20.65 6.71 7.29
CA ILE A 504 -20.94 7.45 6.06
C ILE A 504 -21.14 6.47 4.89
N PHE A 505 -20.26 5.48 4.74
CA PHE A 505 -20.35 4.53 3.63
C PHE A 505 -21.62 3.66 3.70
N ILE A 506 -21.96 3.14 4.89
CA ILE A 506 -23.20 2.38 5.12
C ILE A 506 -24.42 3.27 4.87
N PHE A 507 -24.42 4.51 5.37
CA PHE A 507 -25.49 5.47 5.17
C PHE A 507 -25.73 5.75 3.69
N ILE A 508 -24.67 6.09 2.96
CA ILE A 508 -24.71 6.34 1.51
C ILE A 508 -25.20 5.10 0.75
N SER A 509 -24.74 3.91 1.13
CA SER A 509 -25.17 2.66 0.50
C SER A 509 -26.65 2.35 0.75
N ARG A 510 -27.16 2.62 1.97
CA ARG A 510 -28.60 2.51 2.30
C ARG A 510 -29.44 3.53 1.53
N LEU A 511 -28.98 4.77 1.44
CA LEU A 511 -29.66 5.81 0.65
C LEU A 511 -29.69 5.41 -0.83
N SER A 512 -28.60 4.84 -1.35
CA SER A 512 -28.53 4.36 -2.72
C SER A 512 -29.46 3.17 -2.99
N ALA A 513 -29.66 2.29 -2.01
CA ALA A 513 -30.68 1.23 -2.07
C ALA A 513 -32.09 1.81 -2.24
N ARG A 514 -32.42 2.86 -1.46
CA ARG A 514 -33.71 3.56 -1.55
C ARG A 514 -33.89 4.24 -2.91
N LEU A 515 -32.92 5.03 -3.36
CA LEU A 515 -32.98 5.76 -4.64
C LEU A 515 -33.06 4.85 -5.88
N SER A 516 -32.50 3.64 -5.79
CA SER A 516 -32.58 2.64 -6.86
C SER A 516 -33.86 1.81 -6.83
N GLY A 517 -34.71 1.94 -5.81
CA GLY A 517 -35.88 1.09 -5.61
C GLY A 517 -35.50 -0.38 -5.41
N TYR A 518 -34.35 -0.64 -4.79
CA TYR A 518 -33.88 -2.00 -4.49
C TYR A 518 -34.69 -2.59 -3.33
N LYS A 519 -35.38 -3.71 -3.61
CA LYS A 519 -36.29 -4.38 -2.65
C LYS A 519 -35.63 -5.55 -1.88
N GLY A 520 -34.36 -5.87 -2.15
CA GLY A 520 -33.66 -6.97 -1.49
C GLY A 520 -33.01 -6.57 -0.16
N ASP A 521 -32.30 -7.52 0.48
CA ASP A 521 -31.53 -7.23 1.69
C ASP A 521 -30.39 -6.23 1.38
N VAL A 522 -30.33 -5.18 2.19
CA VAL A 522 -29.38 -4.08 2.06
C VAL A 522 -27.96 -4.52 2.44
N LYS A 523 -27.80 -5.51 3.32
CA LYS A 523 -26.47 -5.96 3.75
C LYS A 523 -25.62 -6.50 2.58
N PRO A 524 -26.09 -7.46 1.75
CA PRO A 524 -25.37 -7.88 0.55
C PRO A 524 -25.03 -6.75 -0.41
N LEU A 525 -25.93 -5.75 -0.53
CA LEU A 525 -25.70 -4.58 -1.37
C LEU A 525 -24.55 -3.73 -0.82
N VAL A 526 -24.57 -3.37 0.47
CA VAL A 526 -23.51 -2.60 1.15
C VAL A 526 -22.15 -3.30 1.00
N LEU A 527 -22.10 -4.61 1.27
CA LEU A 527 -20.87 -5.39 1.17
C LEU A 527 -20.36 -5.43 -0.28
N THR A 528 -21.25 -5.64 -1.25
CA THR A 528 -20.87 -5.62 -2.67
C THR A 528 -20.34 -4.26 -3.08
N LEU A 529 -20.99 -3.17 -2.68
CA LEU A 529 -20.56 -1.80 -2.97
C LEU A 529 -19.17 -1.50 -2.38
N SER A 530 -18.85 -2.03 -1.20
CA SER A 530 -17.56 -1.81 -0.53
C SER A 530 -16.35 -2.32 -1.33
N TYR A 531 -16.56 -3.27 -2.24
CA TYR A 531 -15.51 -3.77 -3.12
C TYR A 531 -14.87 -2.65 -3.97
N MET A 532 -15.63 -1.61 -4.32
CA MET A 532 -15.13 -0.44 -5.04
C MET A 532 -13.88 0.17 -4.40
N LEU A 533 -13.79 0.12 -3.06
CA LEU A 533 -12.73 0.73 -2.29
C LEU A 533 -11.45 -0.12 -2.25
N ILE A 534 -11.47 -1.38 -2.69
CA ILE A 534 -10.26 -2.21 -2.77
C ILE A 534 -9.29 -1.67 -3.82
N PRO A 535 -9.67 -1.52 -5.12
CA PRO A 535 -8.79 -0.88 -6.09
C PRO A 535 -8.36 0.52 -5.68
N VAL A 536 -9.30 1.36 -5.22
CA VAL A 536 -8.99 2.72 -4.75
C VAL A 536 -7.92 2.69 -3.65
N GLY A 537 -8.07 1.81 -2.65
CA GLY A 537 -7.11 1.64 -1.57
C GLY A 537 -5.74 1.15 -2.05
N ILE A 538 -5.69 0.15 -2.94
CA ILE A 538 -4.42 -0.36 -3.50
C ILE A 538 -3.65 0.78 -4.17
N PHE A 539 -4.28 1.51 -5.09
CA PHE A 539 -3.62 2.59 -5.81
C PHE A 539 -3.29 3.79 -4.93
N ALA A 540 -4.10 4.09 -3.91
CA ALA A 540 -3.78 5.11 -2.92
C ALA A 540 -2.53 4.75 -2.10
N TRP A 541 -2.37 3.48 -1.72
CA TRP A 541 -1.16 3.00 -1.03
C TRP A 541 0.08 3.02 -1.93
N ILE A 542 -0.06 2.70 -3.22
CA ILE A 542 1.04 2.83 -4.18
C ILE A 542 1.43 4.31 -4.32
N ALA A 543 0.45 5.20 -4.51
CA ALA A 543 0.69 6.64 -4.61
C ALA A 543 1.35 7.21 -3.34
N PHE A 544 0.95 6.75 -2.15
CA PHE A 544 1.57 7.13 -0.88
C PHE A 544 3.04 6.67 -0.78
N SER A 545 3.35 5.45 -1.25
CA SER A 545 4.66 4.83 -1.05
C SER A 545 5.69 5.21 -2.10
N LEU A 546 5.23 5.69 -3.26
CA LEU A 546 6.08 6.07 -4.40
C LEU A 546 7.16 7.12 -4.04
N PRO A 547 6.85 8.23 -3.35
CA PRO A 547 7.88 9.21 -2.98
C PRO A 547 8.97 8.60 -2.11
N SER A 548 8.61 7.68 -1.21
CA SER A 548 9.57 7.05 -0.31
C SER A 548 10.67 6.30 -1.07
N VAL A 549 10.36 5.66 -2.20
CA VAL A 549 11.39 4.97 -3.00
C VAL A 549 12.10 5.93 -3.95
N MET A 550 11.38 6.77 -4.69
CA MET A 550 11.99 7.68 -5.66
C MET A 550 12.96 8.67 -5.01
N VAL A 551 12.66 9.11 -3.79
CA VAL A 551 13.50 10.07 -3.07
C VAL A 551 14.64 9.39 -2.30
N ASN A 552 14.40 8.18 -1.77
CA ASN A 552 15.34 7.52 -0.85
C ASN A 552 16.04 6.29 -1.45
N TYR A 553 16.03 6.08 -2.76
CA TYR A 553 16.67 4.89 -3.36
C TYR A 553 18.19 4.84 -3.11
N SER A 554 18.86 6.00 -2.99
CA SER A 554 20.29 6.08 -2.64
C SER A 554 20.56 5.38 -1.30
N TYR A 555 19.70 5.58 -0.30
CA TYR A 555 19.81 4.89 0.99
C TYR A 555 19.66 3.37 0.84
N VAL A 556 18.89 2.87 -0.13
CA VAL A 556 18.81 1.42 -0.43
C VAL A 556 20.17 0.90 -0.86
N LEU A 557 20.90 1.63 -1.71
CA LEU A 557 22.24 1.26 -2.15
C LEU A 557 23.24 1.31 -0.99
N ASN A 558 23.16 2.33 -0.14
CA ASN A 558 24.06 2.48 1.01
C ASN A 558 23.92 1.32 2.00
N VAL A 559 22.68 0.99 2.40
CA VAL A 559 22.45 -0.09 3.38
C VAL A 559 22.67 -1.50 2.82
N LEU A 560 22.68 -1.68 1.49
CA LEU A 560 23.07 -2.95 0.89
C LEU A 560 24.58 -3.16 1.00
N SER A 561 25.37 -2.09 0.83
CA SER A 561 26.83 -2.12 1.00
C SER A 561 27.27 -2.14 2.46
N ASP A 562 26.54 -1.45 3.35
CA ASP A 562 26.78 -1.44 4.80
C ASP A 562 25.52 -1.82 5.61
N PRO A 563 25.16 -3.12 5.66
CA PRO A 563 23.92 -3.57 6.30
C PRO A 563 23.87 -3.35 7.81
N LEU A 564 25.01 -3.31 8.49
CA LEU A 564 25.10 -3.13 9.94
C LEU A 564 25.44 -1.69 10.34
N GLY A 565 25.94 -0.87 9.41
CA GLY A 565 26.44 0.47 9.73
C GLY A 565 27.83 0.43 10.39
N TYR A 566 28.65 -0.57 10.07
CA TYR A 566 30.00 -0.75 10.63
C TYR A 566 31.11 -0.19 9.73
N GLY A 567 30.74 0.54 8.68
CA GLY A 567 31.69 1.07 7.70
C GLY A 567 32.08 0.04 6.63
N TRP A 568 31.23 -0.95 6.37
CA TRP A 568 31.45 -1.90 5.27
C TRP A 568 31.17 -1.26 3.92
N ASN A 569 31.76 -1.82 2.86
CA ASN A 569 31.48 -1.41 1.49
C ASN A 569 31.40 -2.62 0.56
N LEU A 570 30.45 -3.52 0.83
CA LEU A 570 30.38 -4.83 0.16
C LEU A 570 30.20 -4.73 -1.36
N PHE A 571 29.57 -3.67 -1.87
CA PHE A 571 29.29 -3.48 -3.29
C PHE A 571 29.84 -2.17 -3.88
N GLY A 572 30.68 -1.43 -3.14
CA GLY A 572 31.22 -0.16 -3.61
C GLY A 572 30.25 1.03 -3.53
N THR A 573 29.08 0.86 -2.90
CA THR A 573 28.00 1.87 -2.86
C THR A 573 27.69 2.44 -1.48
N ALA A 574 28.55 2.23 -0.48
CA ALA A 574 28.30 2.72 0.88
C ALA A 574 28.18 4.26 0.95
N ASP A 575 28.97 4.96 0.15
CA ASP A 575 29.05 6.43 0.12
C ASP A 575 28.24 7.05 -1.04
N PHE A 576 27.25 6.32 -1.59
CA PHE A 576 26.45 6.85 -2.69
C PHE A 576 25.67 8.08 -2.23
N HIS A 577 25.95 9.22 -2.87
CA HIS A 577 25.38 10.50 -2.49
C HIS A 577 23.86 10.52 -2.63
N TYR A 578 23.22 11.30 -1.76
CA TYR A 578 21.79 11.50 -1.81
C TYR A 578 21.40 12.25 -3.08
N ASN A 579 20.71 11.57 -3.98
CA ASN A 579 20.28 12.12 -5.27
C ASN A 579 18.86 11.62 -5.59
N PRO A 580 17.79 12.39 -5.31
CA PRO A 580 16.41 11.99 -5.61
C PRO A 580 16.17 11.72 -7.09
N PHE A 581 15.45 10.64 -7.42
CA PHE A 581 15.13 10.25 -8.80
C PHE A 581 13.91 11.02 -9.30
N HIS A 582 14.12 12.10 -10.06
CA HIS A 582 13.07 12.93 -10.68
C HIS A 582 11.90 13.25 -9.74
N PRO A 583 12.13 13.92 -8.60
CA PRO A 583 11.06 14.19 -7.64
C PRO A 583 9.90 15.03 -8.23
N GLU A 584 10.15 15.82 -9.28
CA GLU A 584 9.19 16.69 -9.95
C GLU A 584 8.04 15.94 -10.65
N ILE A 585 8.23 14.68 -11.07
CA ILE A 585 7.18 13.89 -11.73
C ILE A 585 6.29 13.13 -10.74
N ILE A 586 6.66 13.05 -9.46
CA ILE A 586 5.94 12.30 -8.43
C ILE A 586 4.45 12.70 -8.37
N PRO A 587 4.07 14.00 -8.31
CA PRO A 587 2.66 14.38 -8.20
C PRO A 587 1.81 13.94 -9.41
N LEU A 588 2.41 13.92 -10.62
CA LEU A 588 1.76 13.45 -11.84
C LEU A 588 1.46 11.94 -11.73
N ILE A 589 2.45 11.13 -11.35
CA ILE A 589 2.29 9.69 -11.21
C ILE A 589 1.25 9.37 -10.11
N GLN A 590 1.32 10.05 -8.97
CA GLN A 590 0.34 9.90 -7.89
C GLN A 590 -1.09 10.19 -8.38
N GLY A 591 -1.28 11.27 -9.15
CA GLY A 591 -2.58 11.59 -9.77
C GLY A 591 -3.09 10.47 -10.68
N LEU A 592 -2.25 9.98 -11.61
CA LEU A 592 -2.62 8.91 -12.55
C LEU A 592 -2.95 7.60 -11.84
N LEU A 593 -2.21 7.24 -10.79
CA LEU A 593 -2.49 6.06 -9.96
C LEU A 593 -3.88 6.16 -9.31
N LEU A 594 -4.20 7.31 -8.70
CA LEU A 594 -5.50 7.53 -8.06
C LEU A 594 -6.67 7.45 -9.05
N LEU A 595 -6.51 8.02 -10.25
CA LEU A 595 -7.50 7.90 -11.32
C LEU A 595 -7.69 6.46 -11.78
N THR A 596 -6.61 5.69 -11.85
CA THR A 596 -6.64 4.26 -12.19
C THR A 596 -7.38 3.45 -11.13
N GLY A 597 -7.13 3.73 -9.84
CA GLY A 597 -7.87 3.14 -8.73
C GLY A 597 -9.37 3.44 -8.76
N LEU A 598 -9.74 4.69 -9.06
CA LEU A 598 -11.13 5.10 -9.23
C LEU A 598 -11.81 4.35 -10.39
N TYR A 599 -11.14 4.29 -11.54
CA TYR A 599 -11.63 3.58 -12.72
C TYR A 599 -11.90 2.11 -12.42
N PHE A 600 -10.92 1.38 -11.88
CA PHE A 600 -11.09 -0.04 -11.58
C PHE A 600 -12.11 -0.27 -10.46
N GLY A 601 -12.12 0.55 -9.42
CA GLY A 601 -13.08 0.45 -8.32
C GLY A 601 -14.52 0.47 -8.82
N VAL A 602 -14.88 1.54 -9.55
CA VAL A 602 -16.25 1.76 -10.02
C VAL A 602 -16.64 0.76 -11.10
N ASN A 603 -15.73 0.47 -12.05
CA ASN A 603 -15.99 -0.49 -13.11
C ASN A 603 -16.23 -1.91 -12.58
N ARG A 604 -15.39 -2.39 -11.66
CA ARG A 604 -15.48 -3.77 -11.15
C ARG A 604 -16.69 -3.99 -10.27
N VAL A 605 -17.07 -2.99 -9.46
CA VAL A 605 -18.27 -3.12 -8.63
C VAL A 605 -19.56 -3.10 -9.45
N ASN A 606 -19.62 -2.32 -10.55
CA ASN A 606 -20.75 -2.37 -11.49
C ASN A 606 -20.99 -3.78 -12.03
N LEU A 607 -19.90 -4.50 -12.37
CA LEU A 607 -20.00 -5.89 -12.80
C LEU A 607 -20.47 -6.82 -11.67
N SER A 608 -20.12 -6.53 -10.41
CA SER A 608 -20.55 -7.34 -9.25
C SER A 608 -22.03 -7.15 -8.94
N LEU A 609 -22.51 -5.90 -9.03
CA LEU A 609 -23.91 -5.56 -8.82
C LEU A 609 -24.83 -6.19 -9.85
N ALA A 610 -24.35 -6.59 -11.03
CA ALA A 610 -25.15 -7.25 -12.06
C ALA A 610 -25.84 -8.54 -11.54
N GLY A 611 -25.26 -9.22 -10.56
CA GLY A 611 -25.86 -10.40 -9.92
C GLY A 611 -26.98 -10.07 -8.93
N LEU A 612 -26.95 -8.88 -8.31
CA LEU A 612 -27.94 -8.44 -7.32
C LEU A 612 -29.04 -7.56 -7.93
N ILE A 613 -28.67 -6.72 -8.90
CA ILE A 613 -29.54 -5.78 -9.60
C ILE A 613 -29.33 -5.99 -11.10
N PRO A 614 -30.10 -6.90 -11.73
CA PRO A 614 -29.98 -7.20 -13.15
C PRO A 614 -30.34 -6.00 -14.04
N ASP A 615 -31.29 -5.17 -13.61
CA ASP A 615 -31.72 -3.98 -14.33
C ASP A 615 -30.60 -2.92 -14.37
N PRO A 616 -30.06 -2.60 -15.58
CA PRO A 616 -28.98 -1.63 -15.72
C PRO A 616 -29.31 -0.22 -15.22
N LEU A 617 -30.57 0.22 -15.27
CA LEU A 617 -30.95 1.57 -14.83
C LEU A 617 -30.96 1.67 -13.31
N LYS A 618 -31.60 0.71 -12.62
CA LYS A 618 -31.54 0.61 -11.15
C LYS A 618 -30.12 0.44 -10.65
N ARG A 619 -29.31 -0.37 -11.34
CA ARG A 619 -27.89 -0.57 -11.00
C ARG A 619 -27.08 0.73 -11.08
N LYS A 620 -27.28 1.56 -12.11
CA LYS A 620 -26.64 2.88 -12.18
C LYS A 620 -27.06 3.79 -11.02
N LYS A 621 -28.35 3.83 -10.68
CA LYS A 621 -28.84 4.60 -9.52
C LYS A 621 -28.21 4.11 -8.21
N ALA A 622 -28.09 2.80 -8.03
CA ALA A 622 -27.46 2.16 -6.88
C ALA A 622 -25.94 2.39 -6.79
N LEU A 623 -25.32 2.77 -7.90
CA LEU A 623 -23.87 2.98 -8.00
C LEU A 623 -23.47 4.44 -7.81
N LEU A 624 -24.39 5.39 -8.06
CA LEU A 624 -24.08 6.81 -8.13
C LEU A 624 -23.47 7.35 -6.84
N LEU A 625 -24.17 7.25 -5.70
CA LEU A 625 -23.69 7.83 -4.46
C LEU A 625 -22.41 7.16 -3.93
N PRO A 626 -22.26 5.82 -3.94
CA PRO A 626 -20.99 5.18 -3.58
C PRO A 626 -19.82 5.59 -4.50
N SER A 627 -20.09 5.84 -5.79
CA SER A 627 -19.06 6.34 -6.72
C SER A 627 -18.65 7.78 -6.42
N LEU A 628 -19.60 8.64 -6.02
CA LEU A 628 -19.30 10.00 -5.56
C LEU A 628 -18.52 9.98 -4.24
N PHE A 629 -18.79 9.04 -3.34
CA PHE A 629 -17.97 8.83 -2.15
C PHE A 629 -16.53 8.46 -2.52
N ALA A 630 -16.32 7.48 -3.41
CA ALA A 630 -14.99 7.11 -3.88
C ALA A 630 -14.27 8.27 -4.61
N LEU A 631 -15.00 9.05 -5.41
CA LEU A 631 -14.50 10.27 -6.04
C LEU A 631 -14.05 11.30 -4.99
N GLY A 632 -14.83 11.53 -3.94
CA GLY A 632 -14.49 12.42 -2.83
C GLY A 632 -13.21 11.97 -2.11
N VAL A 633 -13.10 10.68 -1.82
CA VAL A 633 -11.88 10.08 -1.27
C VAL A 633 -10.67 10.30 -2.17
N VAL A 634 -10.80 10.06 -3.48
CA VAL A 634 -9.72 10.29 -4.44
C VAL A 634 -9.33 11.77 -4.50
N ASN A 635 -10.30 12.68 -4.47
CA ASN A 635 -10.03 14.11 -4.44
C ASN A 635 -9.36 14.57 -3.13
N ILE A 636 -9.62 13.93 -1.99
CA ILE A 636 -8.84 14.15 -0.76
C ILE A 636 -7.37 13.83 -1.00
N PHE A 637 -7.05 12.67 -1.60
CA PHE A 637 -5.66 12.34 -1.94
C PHE A 637 -5.06 13.28 -2.96
N LEU A 638 -5.81 13.66 -4.01
CA LEU A 638 -5.34 14.65 -4.99
C LEU A 638 -5.01 15.99 -4.32
N LYS A 639 -5.83 16.43 -3.35
CA LYS A 639 -5.56 17.64 -2.58
C LYS A 639 -4.27 17.51 -1.77
N LEU A 640 -4.09 16.39 -1.07
CA LEU A 640 -2.89 16.14 -0.26
C LEU A 640 -1.62 16.06 -1.11
N TYR A 641 -1.67 15.44 -2.28
CA TYR A 641 -0.49 15.19 -3.10
C TYR A 641 -0.17 16.32 -4.06
N LEU A 642 -1.18 16.94 -4.68
CA LEU A 642 -0.99 17.91 -5.75
C LEU A 642 -1.26 19.36 -5.33
N GLY A 643 -1.95 19.67 -4.22
CA GLY A 643 -2.04 21.05 -3.69
C GLY A 643 -3.38 21.49 -3.14
#